data_AF-A0A2P6TQL0-F1
#
_entry.id   AF-A0A2P6TQL0-F1
#
_cell.length_a   1.000
_cell.length_b   1.000
_cell.length_c   1.000
_cell.angle_alpha   90.00
_cell.angle_beta   90.00
_cell.angle_gamma   90.00
#
_symmetry.space_group_name_H-M   'P 1'
#
loop_
_entity.id
_entity.type
_entity.pdbx_description
1 polymer ?
#
loop_
_entity_poly.entity_id
_entity_poly.type
_entity_poly.pdbx_seq_one_letter_code
_entity_poly.pdbx_strand_id
1 'polypeptide(L)'
;MSPSGEPYVLPPCFGTSGREEQLLDGTLWDARFKDLSQHGRIAAEYIWIGGTGQDMRSKTRVLDKVPSKPEELPMWNYDGSSTGQAPGDDSEVYLVPRAIYKDPFRGGDNILVMCDTYEPPRVLPDGTVSALKPIPTNTRAACAEVMEKVKAEEPWFGIEQEYTLLNARTKWPLGWPTNGYPGPQGPYYCSAGAGAAIGREIVESHMKCCMFAGVNISGVNAEVMPAQWEYQVGPCTGIAMGDDLWMSRYIMYRLAELYNVEVTFDPKPIPGDWNGAGGHTNFSSKATRTAETGWQAIQDQIAKLERRHAVHIAAYGEGNERRLTGKHETSSIHDFSWGVANRGCSIRVGRMVPVEKCGYYEDRRPASNLDPYVVTRLICETPAGEGQPPAHGDHGKKDFSTAILERKKSPNRLVVDDAVNQDDNSVVTLHPKTMEVLELFRGDTVLLKGKKRKDTVCIVLADDTVEEAKIRMNKVVRKNLRVRLGDIVSVHQCPDVKYGKRIHVLPFEDTIEGISGNLFDAFLKPYFNEAYRPVRKGDTFLVRGGMRTVEFKVVETDPAEYCIVAPDTEIFCEGEPIRREDEERLDEVGYDDVGGVRKQMAQIRELVELPLRHPQLFKTIGVKPPKGILLYGPPGSGKTLIARAVANETGAFFFLINGPEIMSKLAGESESNLRKAFEEAEKNSPAIIFIDEIDSIAPKREKTQGEVERRIVSQLLTLMDGLKSRSHVIVMGATNRPNSIDPALRRFGRFDREIDIGVPDEIGRLEVLRIHTRNMKLDDDVDLEAISRDTHGYVGADLAALCTEAALQCIREKMDVIDLEDESIDAEVLNSMAVTMDHFKTALGLSNPSALRETVVEVPNVTWDDIGGLENVKRELQETVQYPVEHPEKFEKYGMAPSKGVLFYGPPGCGKTLLAKAIANECQANFISVKGPELLTMWFGESEANVREIFDKARQSAPCVLFFDELDSIAVQRGSSSGDAGGAADRVLNQMLTEMDGMNAKKTVFIIGATNRPDIIDPALMRPGRLDQLIYIPLPDEGSRRSIFKAALRKSPVAPNVDLDHLAKHTQGYSGADITEICQRAVKYAIRESIEKDIERNRRKQENPDLMDEDDTDPVPCITVAHFEESMRFARRSVSDADIRKYQAFAQTLQQSRGFGSEFRFPDSGGAAAPAADGAAPAAAAGTFASAGAADEDDDLYS
;
A
#
# COMPACT_ATOMS: atom_id res chain seq x y z
N MET A 1 -3.90 -19.63 -0.86
CA MET A 1 -4.57 -18.35 -1.17
C MET A 1 -5.19 -17.82 0.11
N SER A 2 -4.76 -16.66 0.60
CA SER A 2 -5.41 -16.00 1.75
C SER A 2 -6.89 -15.72 1.46
N PRO A 3 -7.72 -15.43 2.47
CA PRO A 3 -9.12 -15.04 2.25
C PRO A 3 -9.30 -13.77 1.39
N SER A 4 -8.22 -13.01 1.12
CA SER A 4 -8.19 -11.83 0.25
C SER A 4 -7.52 -12.07 -1.11
N GLY A 5 -7.10 -13.29 -1.43
CA GLY A 5 -6.44 -13.58 -2.72
C GLY A 5 -5.02 -12.99 -2.86
N GLU A 6 -4.53 -12.21 -1.90
CA GLU A 6 -3.14 -11.76 -1.89
C GLU A 6 -2.19 -12.87 -1.41
N PRO A 7 -1.03 -13.06 -2.07
CA PRO A 7 0.00 -13.95 -1.57
C PRO A 7 0.57 -13.39 -0.25
N TYR A 8 0.69 -14.26 0.74
CA TYR A 8 1.33 -13.94 2.02
C TYR A 8 2.82 -13.63 1.73
N VAL A 9 3.21 -12.35 1.69
CA VAL A 9 4.62 -11.97 1.51
C VAL A 9 5.26 -11.93 2.90
N LEU A 10 5.92 -13.03 3.28
CA LEU A 10 6.83 -13.02 4.42
C LEU A 10 8.09 -12.20 4.07
N PRO A 11 8.66 -11.47 5.04
CA PRO A 11 9.86 -10.66 4.80
C PRO A 11 11.03 -11.53 4.33
N PRO A 12 11.87 -11.05 3.38
CA PRO A 12 12.92 -11.87 2.79
C PRO A 12 14.12 -12.03 3.73
N CYS A 13 14.55 -13.27 3.92
CA CYS A 13 15.89 -13.61 4.44
C CYS A 13 16.73 -14.27 3.34
N PHE A 14 18.02 -13.87 3.29
CA PHE A 14 19.00 -14.00 2.19
C PHE A 14 19.41 -15.42 1.75
N GLY A 15 19.68 -15.58 0.42
CA GLY A 15 20.59 -16.56 -0.23
C GLY A 15 20.24 -18.06 -0.10
N THR A 16 20.58 -19.03 -0.96
CA THR A 16 21.22 -19.17 -2.28
C THR A 16 20.64 -20.45 -2.94
N SER A 17 21.09 -20.75 -4.14
CA SER A 17 20.73 -21.84 -5.04
C SER A 17 20.86 -23.27 -4.50
N GLY A 18 19.73 -23.97 -4.37
CA GLY A 18 19.56 -25.36 -4.86
C GLY A 18 20.34 -26.53 -4.23
N ARG A 19 21.28 -26.31 -3.33
CA ARG A 19 21.76 -27.28 -2.34
C ARG A 19 22.03 -26.53 -1.03
N GLU A 20 21.49 -27.03 0.06
CA GLU A 20 21.55 -26.43 1.39
C GLU A 20 22.97 -26.54 1.95
N GLU A 21 23.80 -25.51 1.74
CA GLU A 21 25.02 -25.34 2.53
C GLU A 21 24.70 -24.37 3.68
N GLN A 22 24.76 -24.90 4.91
CA GLN A 22 24.71 -24.12 6.13
C GLN A 22 25.80 -23.04 6.06
N LEU A 23 25.44 -21.75 6.13
CA LEU A 23 26.42 -20.64 6.11
C LEU A 23 27.45 -20.70 7.25
N LEU A 24 27.10 -21.41 8.34
CA LEU A 24 27.93 -21.64 9.51
C LEU A 24 28.09 -23.15 9.71
N ASP A 25 29.32 -23.62 9.90
CA ASP A 25 29.58 -25.03 10.23
C ASP A 25 29.14 -25.33 11.67
N GLY A 26 27.95 -25.92 11.81
CA GLY A 26 27.38 -26.29 13.11
C GLY A 26 28.23 -27.32 13.87
N THR A 27 29.07 -28.09 13.18
CA THR A 27 29.92 -29.11 13.81
C THR A 27 31.08 -28.50 14.60
N LEU A 28 31.42 -27.23 14.34
CA LEU A 28 32.52 -26.52 15.01
C LEU A 28 32.30 -26.41 16.53
N TRP A 29 31.05 -26.20 16.96
CA TRP A 29 30.71 -26.14 18.39
C TRP A 29 30.95 -27.47 19.08
N ASP A 30 30.36 -28.54 18.54
CA ASP A 30 30.46 -29.89 19.10
C ASP A 30 31.91 -30.42 19.03
N ALA A 31 32.65 -30.12 17.96
CA ALA A 31 34.01 -30.65 17.77
C ALA A 31 35.09 -29.91 18.58
N ARG A 32 34.88 -28.65 18.98
CA ARG A 32 35.95 -27.81 19.55
C ARG A 32 35.63 -27.12 20.86
N PHE A 33 34.36 -26.79 21.12
CA PHE A 33 34.02 -25.83 22.17
C PHE A 33 33.10 -26.38 23.26
N LYS A 34 32.25 -27.35 22.94
CA LYS A 34 31.25 -27.91 23.86
C LYS A 34 31.83 -28.46 25.16
N ASP A 35 32.96 -29.15 25.08
CA ASP A 35 33.60 -29.81 26.22
C ASP A 35 34.67 -28.93 26.93
N LEU A 36 34.73 -27.64 26.60
CA LEU A 36 35.63 -26.72 27.31
C LEU A 36 35.23 -26.62 28.78
N SER A 37 36.23 -26.64 29.67
CA SER A 37 35.99 -26.47 31.10
C SER A 37 35.35 -25.11 31.38
N GLN A 38 34.23 -25.13 32.09
CA GLN A 38 33.55 -23.91 32.56
C GLN A 38 34.14 -23.39 33.89
N HIS A 39 35.23 -23.97 34.37
CA HIS A 39 35.93 -23.59 35.61
C HIS A 39 35.01 -23.45 36.84
N GLY A 40 34.06 -24.38 36.99
CA GLY A 40 33.12 -24.42 38.12
C GLY A 40 31.95 -23.44 38.02
N ARG A 41 31.86 -22.67 36.92
CA ARG A 41 30.71 -21.82 36.60
C ARG A 41 29.73 -22.55 35.69
N ILE A 42 28.49 -22.06 35.65
CA ILE A 42 27.45 -22.58 34.77
C ILE A 42 26.80 -21.47 33.95
N ALA A 43 26.23 -21.83 32.81
CA ALA A 43 25.35 -20.99 32.02
C ALA A 43 23.88 -21.30 32.34
N ALA A 44 23.12 -20.25 32.66
CA ALA A 44 21.68 -20.31 32.87
C ALA A 44 20.98 -19.51 31.76
N GLU A 45 20.22 -20.18 30.91
CA GLU A 45 19.44 -19.56 29.83
C GLU A 45 18.09 -19.11 30.37
N TYR A 46 17.86 -17.80 30.46
CA TYR A 46 16.59 -17.24 30.91
C TYR A 46 15.67 -17.14 29.71
N ILE A 47 14.48 -17.72 29.80
CA ILE A 47 13.53 -17.89 28.71
C ILE A 47 12.20 -17.27 29.13
N TRP A 48 11.57 -16.51 28.23
CA TRP A 48 10.27 -15.88 28.47
C TRP A 48 9.45 -15.74 27.19
N ILE A 49 8.16 -15.49 27.37
CA ILE A 49 7.22 -15.23 26.27
C ILE A 49 7.32 -13.75 25.88
N GLY A 50 7.59 -13.49 24.60
CA GLY A 50 7.70 -12.15 24.03
C GLY A 50 6.35 -11.44 23.88
N GLY A 51 6.39 -10.23 23.32
CA GLY A 51 5.20 -9.37 23.25
C GLY A 51 4.14 -9.81 22.25
N THR A 52 4.43 -10.73 21.33
CA THR A 52 3.40 -11.27 20.42
C THR A 52 2.55 -12.36 21.09
N GLY A 53 2.98 -12.85 22.26
CA GLY A 53 2.32 -13.94 22.97
C GLY A 53 2.59 -15.34 22.38
N GLN A 54 3.26 -15.43 21.24
CA GLN A 54 3.66 -16.70 20.60
C GLN A 54 5.17 -16.81 20.38
N ASP A 55 5.90 -15.69 20.40
CA ASP A 55 7.34 -15.65 20.23
C ASP A 55 8.09 -16.00 21.53
N MET A 56 9.02 -16.94 21.47
CA MET A 56 9.89 -17.28 22.61
C MET A 56 11.19 -16.47 22.53
N ARG A 57 11.62 -15.93 23.67
CA ARG A 57 12.84 -15.13 23.80
C ARG A 57 13.75 -15.75 24.83
N SER A 58 15.06 -15.57 24.67
CA SER A 58 16.03 -16.05 25.65
C SER A 58 17.27 -15.17 25.78
N LYS A 59 17.94 -15.28 26.93
CA LYS A 59 19.21 -14.62 27.23
C LYS A 59 20.01 -15.41 28.25
N THR A 60 21.31 -15.61 28.00
CA THR A 60 22.18 -16.43 28.86
C THR A 60 22.88 -15.62 29.96
N ARG A 61 22.80 -16.08 31.22
CA ARG A 61 23.55 -15.56 32.37
C ARG A 61 24.59 -16.57 32.83
N VAL A 62 25.78 -16.11 33.28
CA VAL A 62 26.77 -16.97 33.94
C VAL A 62 26.60 -16.91 35.45
N LEU A 63 26.64 -18.06 36.12
CA LEU A 63 26.51 -18.20 37.58
C LEU A 63 27.71 -18.96 38.15
N ASP A 64 28.08 -18.64 39.39
CA ASP A 64 29.22 -19.29 40.07
C ASP A 64 28.89 -20.65 40.70
N LYS A 65 27.61 -21.05 40.72
CA LYS A 65 27.15 -22.36 41.22
C LYS A 65 25.80 -22.74 40.61
N VAL A 66 25.48 -24.02 40.64
CA VAL A 66 24.16 -24.54 40.27
C VAL A 66 23.13 -24.15 41.33
N PRO A 67 22.07 -23.40 40.99
CA PRO A 67 20.98 -23.11 41.91
C PRO A 67 20.11 -24.36 42.12
N SER A 68 19.59 -24.52 43.34
CA SER A 68 18.71 -25.64 43.69
C SER A 68 17.23 -25.33 43.48
N LYS A 69 16.88 -24.04 43.45
CA LYS A 69 15.51 -23.53 43.33
C LYS A 69 15.46 -22.18 42.59
N PRO A 70 14.34 -21.84 41.93
CA PRO A 70 14.22 -20.62 41.14
C PRO A 70 14.52 -19.33 41.92
N GLU A 71 14.24 -19.27 43.22
CA GLU A 71 14.44 -18.06 44.03
C GLU A 71 15.93 -17.74 44.30
N GLU A 72 16.83 -18.70 44.07
CA GLU A 72 18.28 -18.49 44.16
C GLU A 72 18.84 -17.82 42.90
N LEU A 73 18.04 -17.79 41.82
CA LEU A 73 18.43 -17.15 40.58
C LEU A 73 18.19 -15.64 40.66
N PRO A 74 19.18 -14.82 40.28
CA PRO A 74 19.04 -13.37 40.31
C PRO A 74 18.05 -12.88 39.25
N MET A 75 17.19 -11.92 39.62
CA MET A 75 16.39 -11.18 38.64
C MET A 75 17.30 -10.52 37.60
N TRP A 76 16.77 -10.37 36.40
CA TRP A 76 17.48 -9.71 35.31
C TRP A 76 16.55 -8.79 34.53
N ASN A 77 17.07 -8.08 33.55
CA ASN A 77 16.36 -7.08 32.78
C ASN A 77 16.71 -7.18 31.29
N TYR A 78 15.81 -6.70 30.46
CA TYR A 78 16.00 -6.55 29.02
C TYR A 78 15.23 -5.34 28.50
N ASP A 79 15.50 -4.99 27.23
CA ASP A 79 14.78 -3.95 26.50
C ASP A 79 13.43 -4.49 25.98
N GLY A 80 12.36 -4.17 26.72
CA GLY A 80 10.98 -4.44 26.38
C GLY A 80 10.44 -3.64 25.20
N SER A 81 11.05 -2.52 24.83
CA SER A 81 10.57 -1.71 23.69
C SER A 81 10.80 -2.41 22.35
N SER A 82 11.94 -3.09 22.23
CA SER A 82 12.30 -3.91 21.07
C SER A 82 11.46 -5.20 20.96
N THR A 83 10.64 -5.51 21.96
CA THR A 83 9.78 -6.71 22.01
C THR A 83 8.28 -6.39 22.12
N GLY A 84 7.91 -5.10 22.11
CA GLY A 84 6.51 -4.67 22.28
C GLY A 84 5.96 -4.83 23.71
N GLN A 85 6.82 -5.03 24.69
CA GLN A 85 6.48 -5.28 26.10
C GLN A 85 6.68 -4.06 27.01
N ALA A 86 7.30 -3.00 26.49
CA ALA A 86 7.49 -1.73 27.18
C ALA A 86 7.48 -0.56 26.16
N PRO A 87 7.14 0.68 26.57
CA PRO A 87 7.24 1.84 25.70
C PRO A 87 8.71 2.27 25.49
N GLY A 88 9.00 3.04 24.44
CA GLY A 88 10.39 3.41 24.09
C GLY A 88 11.07 4.38 25.07
N ASP A 89 10.30 5.10 25.88
CA ASP A 89 10.78 6.06 26.90
C ASP A 89 11.00 5.43 28.28
N ASP A 90 10.46 4.24 28.53
CA ASP A 90 10.73 3.38 29.69
C ASP A 90 10.80 1.93 29.20
N SER A 91 11.95 1.59 28.63
CA SER A 91 12.11 0.36 27.86
C SER A 91 12.46 -0.85 28.71
N GLU A 92 12.56 -0.73 30.02
CA GLU A 92 13.07 -1.80 30.88
C GLU A 92 11.97 -2.77 31.32
N VAL A 93 12.23 -4.07 31.21
CA VAL A 93 11.35 -5.12 31.74
C VAL A 93 12.17 -6.11 32.56
N TYR A 94 11.66 -6.49 33.73
CA TYR A 94 12.31 -7.43 34.64
C TYR A 94 11.90 -8.88 34.36
N LEU A 95 12.89 -9.76 34.31
CA LEU A 95 12.77 -11.21 34.26
C LEU A 95 12.87 -11.79 35.66
N VAL A 96 11.82 -12.48 36.08
CA VAL A 96 11.74 -13.14 37.38
C VAL A 96 11.75 -14.65 37.17
N PRO A 97 12.79 -15.38 37.61
CA PRO A 97 12.89 -16.84 37.50
C PRO A 97 11.75 -17.58 38.20
N ARG A 98 11.21 -18.63 37.55
CA ARG A 98 10.05 -19.39 38.04
C ARG A 98 10.18 -20.90 37.99
N ALA A 99 10.87 -21.46 37.02
CA ALA A 99 11.15 -22.88 36.94
C ALA A 99 12.54 -23.14 36.35
N ILE A 100 13.17 -24.24 36.74
CA ILE A 100 14.52 -24.64 36.31
C ILE A 100 14.44 -26.00 35.62
N TYR A 101 15.09 -26.10 34.46
CA TYR A 101 15.22 -27.31 33.66
C TYR A 101 16.70 -27.54 33.31
N LYS A 102 17.07 -28.78 32.99
CA LYS A 102 18.44 -29.05 32.50
C LYS A 102 18.59 -28.57 31.06
N ASP A 103 19.76 -28.07 30.68
CA ASP A 103 20.03 -27.62 29.31
C ASP A 103 20.55 -28.80 28.45
N PRO A 104 19.74 -29.34 27.51
CA PRO A 104 20.17 -30.47 26.67
C PRO A 104 21.18 -30.06 25.58
N PHE A 105 21.31 -28.78 25.27
CA PHE A 105 22.19 -28.29 24.20
C PHE A 105 23.61 -28.08 24.70
N ARG A 106 23.75 -27.49 25.90
CA ARG A 106 25.05 -27.27 26.54
C ARG A 106 25.50 -28.46 27.39
N GLY A 107 24.57 -29.25 27.92
CA GLY A 107 24.88 -30.37 28.80
C GLY A 107 25.54 -29.96 30.12
N GLY A 108 26.08 -30.94 30.85
CA GLY A 108 26.72 -30.71 32.15
C GLY A 108 25.75 -30.13 33.19
N ASP A 109 26.25 -29.17 33.97
CA ASP A 109 25.52 -28.49 35.04
C ASP A 109 24.75 -27.23 34.56
N ASN A 110 24.67 -27.02 33.24
CA ASN A 110 23.98 -25.87 32.64
C ASN A 110 22.45 -26.06 32.69
N ILE A 111 21.74 -24.94 32.78
CA ILE A 111 20.29 -24.94 33.03
C ILE A 111 19.52 -24.00 32.08
N LEU A 112 18.27 -24.35 31.84
CA LEU A 112 17.25 -23.48 31.25
C LEU A 112 16.32 -22.97 32.37
N VAL A 113 15.87 -21.73 32.27
CA VAL A 113 15.09 -21.05 33.31
C VAL A 113 13.88 -20.42 32.68
N MET A 114 12.68 -20.87 33.06
CA MET A 114 11.44 -20.20 32.68
C MET A 114 11.23 -18.96 33.56
N CYS A 115 10.92 -17.81 32.94
CA CYS A 115 10.80 -16.52 33.60
C CYS A 115 9.43 -15.85 33.36
N ASP A 116 8.92 -15.19 34.41
CA ASP A 116 7.86 -14.19 34.30
C ASP A 116 8.45 -12.83 33.89
N THR A 117 7.61 -11.96 33.33
CA THR A 117 7.95 -10.57 32.98
C THR A 117 7.20 -9.55 33.86
N TYR A 118 7.92 -8.56 34.37
CA TYR A 118 7.42 -7.56 35.33
C TYR A 118 7.86 -6.14 34.97
N GLU A 119 7.04 -5.16 35.34
CA GLU A 119 7.43 -3.74 35.33
C GLU A 119 8.61 -3.52 36.31
N PRO A 120 9.57 -2.64 35.96
CA PRO A 120 10.67 -2.32 36.85
C PRO A 120 10.13 -1.65 38.12
N PRO A 121 10.64 -2.01 39.31
CA PRO A 121 10.18 -1.44 40.57
C PRO A 121 10.57 0.05 40.65
N ARG A 122 9.59 0.90 40.97
CA ARG A 122 9.77 2.35 41.07
C ARG A 122 10.24 2.72 42.46
N VAL A 123 11.22 3.61 42.55
CA VAL A 123 11.60 4.22 43.83
C VAL A 123 10.50 5.19 44.24
N LEU A 124 9.83 4.89 45.35
CA LEU A 124 8.80 5.72 45.96
C LEU A 124 9.46 6.91 46.69
N PRO A 125 8.74 8.02 46.90
CA PRO A 125 9.29 9.23 47.53
C PRO A 125 9.88 9.04 48.94
N ASP A 126 9.49 7.96 49.64
CA ASP A 126 9.99 7.58 50.96
C ASP A 126 11.29 6.75 50.91
N GLY A 127 11.85 6.53 49.71
CA GLY A 127 13.04 5.72 49.48
C GLY A 127 12.79 4.21 49.43
N THR A 128 11.53 3.77 49.56
CA THR A 128 11.15 2.36 49.34
C THR A 128 10.93 2.09 47.86
N VAL A 129 10.88 0.81 47.45
CA VAL A 129 10.61 0.42 46.06
C VAL A 129 9.20 -0.15 45.94
N SER A 130 8.51 0.16 44.84
CA SER A 130 7.18 -0.38 44.57
C SER A 130 7.21 -1.90 44.45
N ALA A 131 6.10 -2.55 44.79
CA ALA A 131 5.93 -3.98 44.53
C ALA A 131 6.06 -4.27 43.02
N LEU A 132 6.60 -5.44 42.69
CA LEU A 132 6.68 -5.90 41.31
C LEU A 132 5.27 -6.10 40.75
N LYS A 133 5.00 -5.47 39.60
CA LYS A 133 3.71 -5.56 38.90
C LYS A 133 3.89 -6.34 37.60
N PRO A 134 3.15 -7.44 37.37
CA PRO A 134 3.22 -8.18 36.10
C PRO A 134 2.85 -7.27 34.93
N ILE A 135 3.56 -7.38 33.81
CA ILE A 135 3.18 -6.67 32.58
C ILE A 135 1.92 -7.31 31.97
N PRO A 136 1.14 -6.60 31.13
CA PRO A 136 -0.11 -7.13 30.57
C PRO A 136 0.04 -8.45 29.80
N THR A 137 1.19 -8.70 29.16
CA THR A 137 1.46 -9.93 28.41
C THR A 137 1.89 -11.10 29.30
N ASN A 138 2.04 -10.92 30.62
CA ASN A 138 2.41 -11.99 31.54
C ASN A 138 1.17 -12.82 31.93
N THR A 139 0.80 -13.74 31.05
CA THR A 139 -0.34 -14.65 31.24
C THR A 139 -0.08 -15.71 32.33
N ARG A 140 1.20 -16.07 32.55
CA ARG A 140 1.64 -17.00 33.59
C ARG A 140 1.26 -16.52 34.99
N ALA A 141 1.49 -15.24 35.31
CA ALA A 141 1.18 -14.68 36.63
C ALA A 141 -0.31 -14.80 36.98
N ALA A 142 -1.20 -14.52 36.01
CA ALA A 142 -2.64 -14.65 36.19
C ALA A 142 -3.08 -16.12 36.34
N CYS A 143 -2.46 -17.03 35.60
CA CYS A 143 -2.71 -18.47 35.75
C CYS A 143 -2.25 -18.99 37.11
N ALA A 144 -1.07 -18.58 37.57
CA ALA A 144 -0.52 -18.99 38.86
C ALA A 144 -1.42 -18.61 40.04
N GLU A 145 -2.05 -17.43 40.00
CA GLU A 145 -3.02 -17.00 41.03
C GLU A 145 -4.22 -17.96 41.10
N VAL A 146 -4.79 -18.31 39.95
CA VAL A 146 -5.93 -19.25 39.87
C VAL A 146 -5.51 -20.65 40.31
N MET A 147 -4.36 -21.14 39.86
CA MET A 147 -3.86 -22.47 40.23
C MET A 147 -3.64 -22.62 41.74
N GLU A 148 -3.22 -21.55 42.42
CA GLU A 148 -3.11 -21.56 43.88
C GLU A 148 -4.50 -21.58 44.55
N LYS A 149 -5.49 -20.85 44.02
CA LYS A 149 -6.88 -20.88 44.53
C LYS A 149 -7.52 -22.28 44.40
N VAL A 150 -7.31 -22.95 43.26
CA VAL A 150 -7.90 -24.28 43.00
C VAL A 150 -6.98 -25.45 43.37
N LYS A 151 -5.89 -25.20 44.10
CA LYS A 151 -4.88 -26.21 44.45
C LYS A 151 -5.46 -27.44 45.16
N ALA A 152 -6.49 -27.24 45.98
CA ALA A 152 -7.20 -28.32 46.68
C ALA A 152 -7.96 -29.28 45.74
N GLU A 153 -8.29 -28.83 44.53
CA GLU A 153 -8.90 -29.66 43.49
C GLU A 153 -7.87 -30.53 42.74
N GLU A 154 -6.56 -30.34 42.99
CA GLU A 154 -5.48 -31.09 42.35
C GLU A 154 -5.66 -31.18 40.81
N PRO A 155 -5.73 -30.03 40.10
CA PRO A 155 -6.00 -30.02 38.67
C PRO A 155 -4.85 -30.70 37.90
N TRP A 156 -5.20 -31.68 37.08
CA TRP A 156 -4.33 -32.41 36.18
C TRP A 156 -4.63 -32.03 34.74
N PHE A 157 -3.56 -31.74 34.00
CA PHE A 157 -3.62 -31.38 32.60
C PHE A 157 -2.71 -32.27 31.78
N GLY A 158 -3.14 -32.59 30.57
CA GLY A 158 -2.24 -33.04 29.50
C GLY A 158 -2.58 -32.31 28.23
N ILE A 159 -1.59 -31.72 27.56
CA ILE A 159 -1.81 -31.02 26.28
C ILE A 159 -1.12 -31.82 25.18
N GLU A 160 -1.92 -32.27 24.23
CA GLU A 160 -1.52 -32.87 22.95
C GLU A 160 -1.26 -31.72 21.98
N GLN A 161 0.02 -31.39 21.80
CA GLN A 161 0.48 -30.26 21.01
C GLN A 161 0.78 -30.71 19.59
N GLU A 162 -0.09 -30.34 18.65
CA GLU A 162 0.20 -30.52 17.23
C GLU A 162 1.00 -29.32 16.68
N TYR A 163 1.79 -29.56 15.64
CA TYR A 163 2.61 -28.55 14.96
C TYR A 163 2.97 -29.04 13.55
N THR A 164 3.43 -28.12 12.71
CA THR A 164 3.88 -28.44 11.35
C THR A 164 5.33 -28.00 11.14
N LEU A 165 6.14 -28.87 10.52
CA LEU A 165 7.49 -28.54 10.09
C LEU A 165 7.48 -27.93 8.68
N LEU A 166 8.09 -26.76 8.55
CA LEU A 166 8.19 -25.99 7.32
C LEU A 166 9.65 -25.94 6.86
N ASN A 167 9.85 -25.84 5.55
CA ASN A 167 11.13 -25.39 5.02
C ASN A 167 11.36 -23.93 5.47
N ALA A 168 12.48 -23.67 6.16
CA ALA A 168 12.72 -22.37 6.79
C ALA A 168 12.79 -21.18 5.81
N ARG A 169 13.07 -21.45 4.52
CA ARG A 169 13.16 -20.43 3.47
C ARG A 169 11.86 -20.25 2.71
N THR A 170 11.25 -21.34 2.22
CA THR A 170 10.01 -21.25 1.43
C THR A 170 8.78 -21.09 2.29
N LYS A 171 8.90 -21.34 3.61
CA LYS A 171 7.79 -21.30 4.58
C LYS A 171 6.68 -22.29 4.22
N TRP A 172 7.04 -23.32 3.45
CA TRP A 172 6.16 -24.34 2.92
C TRP A 172 6.32 -25.65 3.70
N PRO A 173 5.25 -26.39 4.02
CA PRO A 173 5.36 -27.64 4.77
C PRO A 173 6.22 -28.70 4.07
N LEU A 174 7.04 -29.42 4.84
CA LEU A 174 7.94 -30.42 4.28
C LEU A 174 7.16 -31.59 3.66
N GLY A 175 7.55 -31.98 2.44
CA GLY A 175 6.92 -33.08 1.71
C GLY A 175 5.55 -32.78 1.09
N TRP A 176 5.12 -31.51 1.11
CA TRP A 176 3.92 -31.08 0.40
C TRP A 176 4.20 -30.79 -1.07
N PRO A 177 3.20 -30.93 -1.97
CA PRO A 177 3.33 -30.50 -3.36
C PRO A 177 3.51 -28.98 -3.46
N THR A 178 4.27 -28.52 -4.48
CA THR A 178 4.77 -27.13 -4.61
C THR A 178 3.68 -26.05 -4.76
N ASN A 179 2.40 -26.42 -4.94
CA ASN A 179 1.25 -25.51 -5.03
C ASN A 179 -0.08 -26.22 -4.72
N GLY A 180 -0.12 -27.03 -3.66
CA GLY A 180 -1.34 -27.74 -3.25
C GLY A 180 -1.25 -28.28 -1.83
N TYR A 181 -2.30 -28.98 -1.41
CA TYR A 181 -2.30 -29.71 -0.14
C TYR A 181 -2.44 -31.22 -0.42
N PRO A 182 -1.82 -32.08 0.39
CA PRO A 182 -2.02 -33.53 0.29
C PRO A 182 -3.48 -33.87 0.58
N GLY A 183 -3.96 -35.00 0.03
CA GLY A 183 -5.34 -35.43 0.26
C GLY A 183 -5.65 -35.62 1.75
N PRO A 184 -6.86 -35.29 2.22
CA PRO A 184 -7.27 -35.49 3.61
C PRO A 184 -7.21 -37.00 3.97
N GLN A 185 -6.69 -37.32 5.16
CA GLN A 185 -6.48 -38.70 5.66
C GLN A 185 -5.57 -39.59 4.77
N GLY A 186 -4.37 -39.10 4.40
CA GLY A 186 -3.35 -39.94 3.78
C GLY A 186 -2.69 -40.94 4.75
N PRO A 187 -1.68 -41.73 4.31
CA PRO A 187 -1.03 -42.79 5.10
C PRO A 187 -0.08 -42.25 6.20
N TYR A 188 -0.33 -41.04 6.72
CA TYR A 188 0.59 -40.28 7.56
C TYR A 188 0.35 -40.48 9.06
N TYR A 189 -0.90 -40.63 9.47
CA TYR A 189 -1.28 -40.78 10.87
C TYR A 189 -0.63 -42.01 11.49
N CYS A 190 0.14 -41.83 12.57
CA CYS A 190 0.95 -42.88 13.21
C CYS A 190 1.84 -43.67 12.23
N SER A 191 2.24 -43.06 11.12
CA SER A 191 2.97 -43.74 10.04
C SER A 191 4.39 -44.15 10.41
N ALA A 192 4.92 -45.12 9.67
CA ALA A 192 6.33 -45.51 9.68
C ALA A 192 6.87 -45.56 8.24
N GLY A 193 8.06 -44.99 8.00
CA GLY A 193 8.73 -44.99 6.69
C GLY A 193 9.05 -43.60 6.14
N ALA A 194 10.12 -43.50 5.35
CA ALA A 194 10.70 -42.23 4.89
C ALA A 194 9.77 -41.38 4.00
N GLY A 195 8.81 -42.01 3.31
CA GLY A 195 7.83 -41.32 2.45
C GLY A 195 6.56 -40.83 3.16
N ALA A 196 6.40 -41.12 4.46
CA ALA A 196 5.20 -40.76 5.23
C ALA A 196 5.53 -40.04 6.55
N ALA A 197 6.54 -40.52 7.28
CA ALA A 197 6.97 -39.98 8.56
C ALA A 197 8.08 -38.92 8.40
N ILE A 198 7.79 -37.86 7.64
CA ILE A 198 8.73 -36.79 7.28
C ILE A 198 9.12 -35.97 8.51
N GLY A 199 10.41 -35.82 8.79
CA GLY A 199 10.92 -35.04 9.93
C GLY A 199 11.08 -35.82 11.24
N ARG A 200 10.93 -37.16 11.23
CA ARG A 200 11.03 -38.02 12.43
C ARG A 200 12.28 -37.77 13.29
N GLU A 201 13.44 -37.52 12.67
CA GLU A 201 14.69 -37.30 13.41
C GLU A 201 14.62 -36.10 14.34
N ILE A 202 13.94 -35.02 13.93
CA ILE A 202 13.72 -33.82 14.74
C ILE A 202 12.81 -34.16 15.92
N VAL A 203 11.74 -34.91 15.68
CA VAL A 203 10.74 -35.28 16.71
C VAL A 203 11.33 -36.22 17.76
N GLU A 204 12.07 -37.24 17.35
CA GLU A 204 12.76 -38.17 18.26
C GLU A 204 13.85 -37.45 19.08
N SER A 205 14.57 -36.51 18.45
CA SER A 205 15.57 -35.69 19.14
C SER A 205 14.90 -34.76 20.16
N HIS A 206 13.79 -34.12 19.79
CA HIS A 206 12.98 -33.27 20.66
C HIS A 206 12.49 -34.04 21.87
N MET A 207 11.91 -35.22 21.68
CA MET A 207 11.45 -36.06 22.76
C MET A 207 12.58 -36.39 23.75
N LYS A 208 13.76 -36.77 23.26
CA LYS A 208 14.94 -37.04 24.10
C LYS A 208 15.43 -35.79 24.85
N CYS A 209 15.47 -34.65 24.18
CA CYS A 209 15.86 -33.37 24.80
C CYS A 209 14.88 -32.95 25.90
N CYS A 210 13.57 -33.12 25.68
CA CYS A 210 12.55 -32.87 26.71
C CYS A 210 12.72 -33.79 27.92
N MET A 211 12.91 -35.10 27.70
CA MET A 211 13.19 -36.06 28.78
C MET A 211 14.44 -35.68 29.57
N PHE A 212 15.53 -35.28 28.89
CA PHE A 212 16.75 -34.82 29.54
C PHE A 212 16.53 -33.55 30.36
N ALA A 213 15.80 -32.58 29.81
CA ALA A 213 15.49 -31.31 30.45
C ALA A 213 14.61 -31.47 31.71
N GLY A 214 13.89 -32.58 31.80
CA GLY A 214 12.92 -32.86 32.88
C GLY A 214 11.51 -32.40 32.56
N VAL A 215 11.21 -32.09 31.29
CA VAL A 215 9.85 -31.84 30.82
C VAL A 215 9.07 -33.15 30.89
N ASN A 216 7.85 -33.12 31.46
CA ASN A 216 7.01 -34.30 31.61
C ASN A 216 6.31 -34.68 30.29
N ILE A 217 7.09 -35.13 29.32
CA ILE A 217 6.61 -35.57 28.00
C ILE A 217 6.13 -37.03 28.04
N SER A 218 4.95 -37.29 27.48
CA SER A 218 4.31 -38.62 27.47
C SER A 218 4.55 -39.42 26.19
N GLY A 219 4.69 -38.75 25.04
CA GLY A 219 4.87 -39.43 23.76
C GLY A 219 4.76 -38.50 22.57
N VAL A 220 4.97 -39.08 21.38
CA VAL A 220 4.92 -38.40 20.08
C VAL A 220 4.24 -39.29 19.04
N ASN A 221 3.56 -38.71 18.06
CA ASN A 221 3.04 -39.42 16.90
C ASN A 221 2.98 -38.52 15.66
N ALA A 222 3.00 -39.13 14.48
CA ALA A 222 2.73 -38.44 13.24
C ALA A 222 1.22 -38.20 13.10
N GLU A 223 0.86 -37.03 12.57
CA GLU A 223 -0.54 -36.64 12.37
C GLU A 223 -1.02 -36.93 10.93
N VAL A 224 -2.20 -36.44 10.60
CA VAL A 224 -2.97 -36.79 9.39
C VAL A 224 -2.40 -36.25 8.07
N MET A 225 -1.27 -35.53 8.08
CA MET A 225 -0.59 -35.00 6.89
C MET A 225 0.94 -35.06 7.01
N PRO A 226 1.70 -35.01 5.89
CA PRO A 226 3.16 -34.99 5.91
C PRO A 226 3.67 -33.80 6.73
N ALA A 227 4.70 -34.07 7.53
CA ALA A 227 5.38 -33.09 8.37
C ALA A 227 4.53 -32.45 9.48
N GLN A 228 3.30 -32.92 9.71
CA GLN A 228 2.52 -32.63 10.91
C GLN A 228 2.78 -33.70 11.96
N TRP A 229 3.05 -33.25 13.17
CA TRP A 229 3.37 -34.12 14.29
C TRP A 229 2.66 -33.62 15.54
N GLU A 230 2.46 -34.54 16.47
CA GLU A 230 1.96 -34.28 17.81
C GLU A 230 3.00 -34.73 18.83
N TYR A 231 3.14 -33.98 19.92
CA TYR A 231 3.71 -34.49 21.17
C TYR A 231 2.80 -34.14 22.34
N GLN A 232 2.76 -35.01 23.34
CA GLN A 232 1.95 -34.81 24.53
C GLN A 232 2.81 -34.43 25.73
N VAL A 233 2.48 -33.31 26.38
CA VAL A 233 3.03 -32.92 27.68
C VAL A 233 1.98 -33.18 28.76
N GLY A 234 2.41 -33.74 29.89
CA GLY A 234 1.56 -34.12 31.02
C GLY A 234 1.39 -35.63 31.15
N PRO A 235 0.74 -36.12 32.23
CA PRO A 235 -0.09 -35.33 33.14
C PRO A 235 0.72 -34.42 34.07
N CYS A 236 0.53 -33.11 33.96
CA CYS A 236 1.13 -32.10 34.82
C CYS A 236 0.10 -31.57 35.81
N THR A 237 0.56 -31.17 37.00
CA THR A 237 -0.31 -30.59 38.03
C THR A 237 -0.18 -29.08 38.07
N GLY A 238 -1.31 -28.36 38.01
CA GLY A 238 -1.35 -26.90 38.12
C GLY A 238 -0.47 -26.17 37.11
N ILE A 239 0.31 -25.19 37.58
CA ILE A 239 1.10 -24.28 36.72
C ILE A 239 2.17 -24.99 35.89
N ALA A 240 2.63 -26.17 36.34
CA ALA A 240 3.67 -26.95 35.66
C ALA A 240 3.28 -27.33 34.22
N MET A 241 1.99 -27.45 33.91
CA MET A 241 1.53 -27.72 32.55
C MET A 241 1.97 -26.63 31.57
N GLY A 242 1.82 -25.36 31.94
CA GLY A 242 2.23 -24.25 31.09
C GLY A 242 3.75 -24.10 31.02
N ASP A 243 4.45 -24.29 32.14
CA ASP A 243 5.92 -24.22 32.20
C ASP A 243 6.57 -25.27 31.32
N ASP A 244 6.12 -26.53 31.43
CA ASP A 244 6.64 -27.65 30.66
C ASP A 244 6.30 -27.52 29.17
N LEU A 245 5.08 -27.09 28.81
CA LEU A 245 4.71 -26.94 27.40
C LEU A 245 5.53 -25.83 26.73
N TRP A 246 5.65 -24.66 27.33
CA TRP A 246 6.49 -23.60 26.76
C TRP A 246 7.97 -23.97 26.71
N MET A 247 8.50 -24.65 27.73
CA MET A 247 9.87 -25.16 27.70
C MET A 247 10.06 -26.18 26.58
N SER A 248 9.10 -27.06 26.36
CA SER A 248 9.13 -28.01 25.25
C SER A 248 9.11 -27.31 23.89
N ARG A 249 8.33 -26.23 23.72
CA ARG A 249 8.33 -25.40 22.50
C ARG A 249 9.67 -24.71 22.28
N TYR A 250 10.30 -24.18 23.33
CA TYR A 250 11.65 -23.61 23.24
C TYR A 250 12.69 -24.64 22.76
N ILE A 251 12.69 -25.83 23.37
CA ILE A 251 13.57 -26.93 22.96
C ILE A 251 13.33 -27.31 21.49
N MET A 252 12.06 -27.31 21.04
CA MET A 252 11.72 -27.57 19.64
C MET A 252 12.31 -26.52 18.70
N TYR A 253 12.15 -25.23 19.00
CA TYR A 253 12.74 -24.15 18.19
C TYR A 253 14.27 -24.29 18.11
N ARG A 254 14.94 -24.51 19.24
CA ARG A 254 16.40 -24.68 19.31
C ARG A 254 16.89 -25.89 18.52
N LEU A 255 16.13 -26.98 18.47
CA LEU A 255 16.45 -28.13 17.62
C LEU A 255 16.24 -27.83 16.15
N ALA A 256 15.11 -27.21 15.78
CA ALA A 256 14.79 -26.90 14.40
C ALA A 256 15.84 -25.98 13.74
N GLU A 257 16.42 -25.04 14.51
CA GLU A 257 17.58 -24.23 14.10
C GLU A 257 18.76 -25.09 13.60
N LEU A 258 19.04 -26.23 14.24
CA LEU A 258 20.15 -27.12 13.87
C LEU A 258 19.90 -27.86 12.55
N TYR A 259 18.63 -28.08 12.20
CA TYR A 259 18.21 -28.78 10.98
C TYR A 259 17.83 -27.83 9.84
N ASN A 260 17.94 -26.51 10.04
CA ASN A 260 17.48 -25.49 9.08
C ASN A 260 16.00 -25.67 8.67
N VAL A 261 15.20 -26.12 9.63
CA VAL A 261 13.76 -26.31 9.52
C VAL A 261 13.07 -25.30 10.43
N GLU A 262 11.88 -24.87 10.06
CA GLU A 262 11.07 -24.00 10.91
C GLU A 262 9.87 -24.76 11.45
N VAL A 263 9.48 -24.44 12.68
CA VAL A 263 8.29 -25.00 13.31
C VAL A 263 7.23 -23.91 13.38
N THR A 264 6.02 -24.24 12.92
CA THR A 264 4.85 -23.40 13.13
C THR A 264 3.83 -24.10 14.02
N PHE A 265 3.26 -23.32 14.94
CA PHE A 265 2.10 -23.71 15.73
C PHE A 265 0.81 -23.09 15.19
N ASP A 266 0.82 -22.42 14.04
CA ASP A 266 -0.42 -21.95 13.40
C ASP A 266 -1.36 -23.15 13.16
N PRO A 267 -2.65 -23.07 13.52
CA PRO A 267 -3.58 -24.18 13.32
C PRO A 267 -3.85 -24.49 11.84
N LYS A 268 -3.54 -23.58 10.93
CA LYS A 268 -3.73 -23.75 9.49
C LYS A 268 -2.80 -22.82 8.68
N PRO A 269 -1.47 -23.09 8.65
CA PRO A 269 -0.49 -22.22 8.01
C PRO A 269 -0.71 -22.04 6.50
N ILE A 270 -1.25 -23.06 5.82
CA ILE A 270 -1.58 -23.01 4.39
C ILE A 270 -3.10 -22.95 4.20
N PRO A 271 -3.66 -21.91 3.56
CA PRO A 271 -5.08 -21.87 3.29
C PRO A 271 -5.53 -23.01 2.37
N GLY A 272 -6.64 -23.69 2.70
CA GLY A 272 -7.20 -24.79 1.91
C GLY A 272 -8.18 -25.66 2.68
N ASP A 273 -8.73 -26.67 2.01
CA ASP A 273 -9.72 -27.60 2.58
C ASP A 273 -9.05 -28.89 3.08
N TRP A 274 -8.35 -28.80 4.20
CA TRP A 274 -7.60 -29.89 4.85
C TRP A 274 -7.61 -29.78 6.39
N ASN A 275 -7.17 -30.83 7.10
CA ASN A 275 -7.17 -30.94 8.56
C ASN A 275 -6.23 -29.93 9.25
N GLY A 276 -6.74 -29.06 10.13
CA GLY A 276 -5.87 -28.13 10.87
C GLY A 276 -5.25 -28.73 12.14
N ALA A 277 -4.22 -28.07 12.67
CA ALA A 277 -3.46 -28.48 13.85
C ALA A 277 -4.11 -28.03 15.17
N GLY A 278 -4.27 -28.96 16.11
CA GLY A 278 -4.90 -28.77 17.42
C GLY A 278 -3.93 -28.64 18.59
N GLY A 279 -4.47 -28.20 19.73
CA GLY A 279 -3.81 -28.29 21.03
C GLY A 279 -4.73 -28.98 22.04
N HIS A 280 -5.06 -30.26 21.80
CA HIS A 280 -6.11 -30.93 22.55
C HIS A 280 -5.74 -31.00 24.03
N THR A 281 -6.62 -30.46 24.88
CA THR A 281 -6.34 -30.25 26.30
C THR A 281 -7.13 -31.23 27.14
N ASN A 282 -6.46 -32.27 27.61
CA ASN A 282 -6.97 -33.22 28.58
C ASN A 282 -7.01 -32.57 29.98
N PHE A 283 -8.14 -32.66 30.66
CA PHE A 283 -8.32 -32.14 32.01
C PHE A 283 -9.00 -33.11 32.95
N SER A 284 -8.52 -33.11 34.19
CA SER A 284 -9.10 -33.84 35.30
C SER A 284 -8.87 -33.11 36.61
N SER A 285 -9.83 -33.22 37.55
CA SER A 285 -9.64 -32.77 38.93
C SER A 285 -9.86 -33.92 39.90
N LYS A 286 -9.54 -33.71 41.18
CA LYS A 286 -9.81 -34.65 42.26
C LYS A 286 -11.26 -35.15 42.25
N ALA A 287 -12.20 -34.26 41.96
CA ALA A 287 -13.61 -34.62 41.83
C ALA A 287 -13.85 -35.56 40.64
N THR A 288 -13.28 -35.29 39.45
CA THR A 288 -13.47 -36.15 38.27
C THR A 288 -12.78 -37.50 38.40
N ARG A 289 -11.72 -37.60 39.21
CA ARG A 289 -11.00 -38.87 39.50
C ARG A 289 -11.62 -39.68 40.62
N THR A 290 -12.56 -39.12 41.37
CA THR A 290 -13.20 -39.84 42.48
C THR A 290 -14.09 -40.95 41.91
N ALA A 291 -13.81 -42.20 42.29
CA ALA A 291 -14.60 -43.35 41.84
C ALA A 291 -16.10 -43.17 42.14
N GLU A 292 -16.95 -43.74 41.28
CA GLU A 292 -18.42 -43.68 41.34
C GLU A 292 -19.07 -42.31 41.10
N THR A 293 -18.42 -41.20 41.46
CA THR A 293 -18.98 -39.83 41.38
C THR A 293 -18.32 -38.96 40.30
N GLY A 294 -17.15 -39.35 39.81
CA GLY A 294 -16.36 -38.58 38.87
C GLY A 294 -17.03 -38.38 37.51
N TRP A 295 -17.82 -39.35 37.05
CA TRP A 295 -18.58 -39.21 35.81
C TRP A 295 -19.62 -38.09 35.87
N GLN A 296 -20.35 -37.99 36.99
CA GLN A 296 -21.29 -36.88 37.20
C GLN A 296 -20.53 -35.55 37.26
N ALA A 297 -19.39 -35.50 37.95
CA ALA A 297 -18.57 -34.30 38.02
C ALA A 297 -18.07 -33.85 36.62
N ILE A 298 -17.71 -34.78 35.75
CA ILE A 298 -17.34 -34.48 34.35
C ILE A 298 -18.53 -33.88 33.60
N GLN A 299 -19.73 -34.47 33.69
CA GLN A 299 -20.92 -33.94 33.02
C GLN A 299 -21.28 -32.53 33.51
N ASP A 300 -21.17 -32.29 34.83
CA ASP A 300 -21.42 -30.98 35.43
C ASP A 300 -20.39 -29.93 34.99
N GLN A 301 -19.11 -30.32 34.87
CA GLN A 301 -18.04 -29.45 34.35
C GLN A 301 -18.25 -29.12 32.86
N ILE A 302 -18.61 -30.12 32.04
CA ILE A 302 -18.91 -29.92 30.61
C ILE A 302 -20.09 -28.95 30.43
N ALA A 303 -21.16 -29.07 31.22
CA ALA A 303 -22.30 -28.15 31.15
C ALA A 303 -21.90 -26.70 31.50
N LYS A 304 -20.90 -26.49 32.37
CA LYS A 304 -20.36 -25.16 32.66
C LYS A 304 -19.49 -24.64 31.51
N LEU A 305 -18.69 -25.52 30.89
CA LEU A 305 -17.88 -25.19 29.70
C LEU A 305 -18.76 -24.79 28.51
N GLU A 306 -19.92 -25.44 28.34
CA GLU A 306 -20.92 -25.09 27.33
C GLU A 306 -21.41 -23.64 27.49
N ARG A 307 -21.80 -23.25 28.71
CA ARG A 307 -22.28 -21.89 29.01
C ARG A 307 -21.23 -20.80 28.79
N ARG A 308 -19.95 -21.15 28.86
CA ARG A 308 -18.82 -20.24 28.61
C ARG A 308 -18.13 -20.52 27.28
N HIS A 309 -18.75 -21.26 26.35
CA HIS A 309 -18.14 -21.65 25.08
C HIS A 309 -17.51 -20.46 24.33
N ALA A 310 -18.25 -19.36 24.14
CA ALA A 310 -17.75 -18.18 23.45
C ALA A 310 -16.53 -17.53 24.13
N VAL A 311 -16.49 -17.54 25.48
CA VAL A 311 -15.36 -17.00 26.26
C VAL A 311 -14.11 -17.85 26.05
N HIS A 312 -14.27 -19.18 26.04
CA HIS A 312 -13.16 -20.10 25.77
C HIS A 312 -12.66 -19.94 24.33
N ILE A 313 -13.55 -19.96 23.34
CA ILE A 313 -13.18 -19.82 21.92
C ILE A 313 -12.37 -18.54 21.65
N ALA A 314 -12.77 -17.41 22.23
CA ALA A 314 -12.05 -16.14 22.09
C ALA A 314 -10.61 -16.17 22.63
N ALA A 315 -10.28 -17.14 23.48
CA ALA A 315 -8.97 -17.27 24.15
C ALA A 315 -8.19 -18.52 23.72
N TYR A 316 -8.73 -19.32 22.79
CA TYR A 316 -8.25 -20.66 22.45
C TYR A 316 -7.28 -20.69 21.26
N GLY A 317 -6.57 -19.59 21.03
CA GLY A 317 -5.58 -19.43 19.96
C GLY A 317 -6.13 -18.72 18.72
N GLU A 318 -5.23 -18.07 17.99
CA GLU A 318 -5.54 -17.26 16.80
C GLU A 318 -5.69 -18.14 15.54
N GLY A 319 -6.60 -17.77 14.63
CA GLY A 319 -6.82 -18.52 13.38
C GLY A 319 -7.64 -19.80 13.55
N ASN A 320 -8.23 -20.03 14.73
CA ASN A 320 -8.94 -21.25 15.08
C ASN A 320 -10.24 -21.43 14.26
N GLU A 321 -10.83 -20.36 13.74
CA GLU A 321 -11.98 -20.38 12.82
C GLU A 321 -11.66 -21.10 11.50
N ARG A 322 -10.37 -21.11 11.08
CA ARG A 322 -9.92 -21.85 9.90
C ARG A 322 -9.86 -23.37 10.14
N ARG A 323 -9.79 -23.77 11.42
CA ARG A 323 -9.69 -25.17 11.88
C ARG A 323 -11.04 -25.72 12.29
N LEU A 324 -11.76 -25.05 13.20
CA LEU A 324 -13.05 -25.46 13.76
C LEU A 324 -14.22 -25.17 12.81
N THR A 325 -14.22 -25.86 11.66
CA THR A 325 -15.19 -25.64 10.58
C THR A 325 -16.39 -26.60 10.64
N GLY A 326 -16.38 -27.56 11.57
CA GLY A 326 -17.33 -28.68 11.58
C GLY A 326 -17.02 -29.79 10.56
N LYS A 327 -15.93 -29.64 9.77
CA LYS A 327 -15.42 -30.63 8.83
C LYS A 327 -14.11 -31.24 9.35
N HIS A 328 -13.58 -32.25 8.66
CA HIS A 328 -12.25 -32.84 8.92
C HIS A 328 -12.00 -33.26 10.38
N GLU A 329 -12.98 -33.92 11.00
CA GLU A 329 -12.94 -34.39 12.41
C GLU A 329 -12.86 -33.27 13.46
N THR A 330 -13.31 -32.05 13.13
CA THR A 330 -13.42 -30.93 14.09
C THR A 330 -14.88 -30.53 14.34
N SER A 331 -15.16 -29.93 15.50
CA SER A 331 -16.45 -29.28 15.76
C SER A 331 -16.54 -27.91 15.08
N SER A 332 -17.76 -27.40 14.91
CA SER A 332 -18.01 -26.01 14.51
C SER A 332 -17.53 -25.06 15.60
N ILE A 333 -16.94 -23.92 15.22
CA ILE A 333 -16.48 -22.89 16.17
C ILE A 333 -17.64 -22.20 16.90
N HIS A 334 -18.87 -22.29 16.37
CA HIS A 334 -20.05 -21.64 16.93
C HIS A 334 -20.86 -22.57 17.84
N ASP A 335 -20.73 -23.87 17.65
CA ASP A 335 -21.55 -24.88 18.31
C ASP A 335 -20.74 -25.60 19.40
N PHE A 336 -21.34 -25.75 20.58
CA PHE A 336 -20.79 -26.61 21.61
C PHE A 336 -21.41 -28.00 21.52
N SER A 337 -20.57 -29.03 21.47
CA SER A 337 -21.02 -30.43 21.52
C SER A 337 -20.04 -31.27 22.32
N TRP A 338 -20.51 -32.38 22.89
CA TRP A 338 -19.63 -33.32 23.56
C TRP A 338 -20.11 -34.75 23.34
N GLY A 339 -19.20 -35.72 23.45
CA GLY A 339 -19.54 -37.12 23.23
C GLY A 339 -18.49 -38.11 23.71
N VAL A 340 -18.95 -39.34 23.99
CA VAL A 340 -18.08 -40.47 24.37
C VAL A 340 -17.42 -41.03 23.12
N ALA A 341 -16.08 -41.01 23.11
CA ALA A 341 -15.23 -41.45 22.00
C ALA A 341 -15.54 -40.77 20.65
N ASN A 342 -16.18 -39.60 20.65
CA ASN A 342 -16.48 -38.82 19.44
C ASN A 342 -15.38 -37.79 19.21
N ARG A 343 -14.63 -37.91 18.11
CA ARG A 343 -13.54 -36.98 17.77
C ARG A 343 -14.03 -35.65 17.19
N GLY A 344 -15.20 -35.63 16.55
CA GLY A 344 -15.76 -34.45 15.88
C GLY A 344 -16.57 -33.50 16.78
N CYS A 345 -16.47 -33.66 18.10
CA CYS A 345 -17.18 -32.81 19.07
C CYS A 345 -16.22 -31.89 19.82
N SER A 346 -16.76 -30.88 20.50
CA SER A 346 -15.96 -29.89 21.23
C SER A 346 -15.25 -30.51 22.44
N ILE A 347 -15.97 -31.31 23.23
CA ILE A 347 -15.41 -32.06 24.36
C ILE A 347 -15.55 -33.57 24.13
N ARG A 348 -14.42 -34.26 24.03
CA ARG A 348 -14.38 -35.72 23.91
C ARG A 348 -14.18 -36.35 25.28
N VAL A 349 -14.92 -37.41 25.56
CA VAL A 349 -14.72 -38.23 26.77
C VAL A 349 -14.31 -39.66 26.40
N GLY A 350 -13.35 -40.23 27.12
CA GLY A 350 -12.88 -41.60 26.89
C GLY A 350 -13.99 -42.65 27.03
N ARG A 351 -13.92 -43.73 26.23
CA ARG A 351 -14.94 -44.79 26.22
C ARG A 351 -15.13 -45.47 27.58
N MET A 352 -14.05 -45.57 28.37
CA MET A 352 -14.09 -46.23 29.68
C MET A 352 -14.61 -45.34 30.80
N VAL A 353 -14.64 -44.01 30.63
CA VAL A 353 -15.02 -43.08 31.70
C VAL A 353 -16.46 -43.30 32.21
N PRO A 354 -17.48 -43.53 31.35
CA PRO A 354 -18.83 -43.86 31.85
C PRO A 354 -18.90 -45.23 32.55
N VAL A 355 -18.01 -46.17 32.21
CA VAL A 355 -17.96 -47.51 32.79
C VAL A 355 -17.27 -47.49 34.15
N GLU A 356 -16.11 -46.83 34.23
CA GLU A 356 -15.30 -46.66 35.44
C GLU A 356 -15.88 -45.61 36.39
N LYS A 357 -16.82 -44.79 35.87
CA LYS A 357 -17.49 -43.68 36.56
C LYS A 357 -16.54 -42.62 37.12
N CYS A 358 -15.33 -42.52 36.58
CA CYS A 358 -14.35 -41.48 36.87
C CYS A 358 -13.37 -41.37 35.71
N GLY A 359 -12.59 -40.28 35.68
CA GLY A 359 -11.55 -40.07 34.67
C GLY A 359 -11.33 -38.62 34.32
N TYR A 360 -11.11 -38.38 33.03
CA TYR A 360 -10.80 -37.08 32.44
C TYR A 360 -11.64 -36.83 31.18
N TYR A 361 -11.70 -35.58 30.74
CA TYR A 361 -12.22 -35.21 29.43
C TYR A 361 -11.18 -34.42 28.64
N GLU A 362 -11.36 -34.36 27.34
CA GLU A 362 -10.47 -33.73 26.37
C GLU A 362 -11.21 -32.55 25.72
N ASP A 363 -10.72 -31.34 25.94
CA ASP A 363 -11.19 -30.15 25.21
C ASP A 363 -10.44 -30.04 23.89
N ARG A 364 -11.16 -30.26 22.78
CA ARG A 364 -10.59 -30.30 21.43
C ARG A 364 -10.67 -28.96 20.70
N ARG A 365 -11.25 -27.95 21.35
CA ARG A 365 -11.40 -26.59 20.79
C ARG A 365 -10.11 -25.75 20.77
N PRO A 366 -9.12 -25.90 21.66
CA PRO A 366 -7.88 -25.13 21.56
C PRO A 366 -7.12 -25.41 20.27
N ALA A 367 -6.62 -24.35 19.62
CA ALA A 367 -5.74 -24.41 18.46
C ALA A 367 -4.30 -24.77 18.88
N SER A 368 -3.48 -25.22 17.92
CA SER A 368 -2.07 -25.53 18.18
C SER A 368 -1.26 -24.33 18.71
N ASN A 369 -1.60 -23.09 18.36
CA ASN A 369 -0.92 -21.88 18.86
C ASN A 369 -1.48 -21.37 20.20
N LEU A 370 -2.24 -22.18 20.94
CA LEU A 370 -2.79 -21.79 22.23
C LEU A 370 -1.69 -21.28 23.19
N ASP A 371 -2.07 -20.35 24.06
CA ASP A 371 -1.31 -20.05 25.28
C ASP A 371 -1.73 -21.02 26.39
N PRO A 372 -0.87 -21.94 26.83
CA PRO A 372 -1.23 -22.94 27.83
C PRO A 372 -1.58 -22.32 29.18
N TYR A 373 -1.05 -21.15 29.54
CA TYR A 373 -1.44 -20.48 30.78
C TYR A 373 -2.87 -19.98 30.72
N VAL A 374 -3.29 -19.44 29.58
CA VAL A 374 -4.66 -18.94 29.38
C VAL A 374 -5.66 -20.08 29.33
N VAL A 375 -5.38 -21.13 28.55
CA VAL A 375 -6.28 -22.29 28.41
C VAL A 375 -6.46 -23.01 29.75
N THR A 376 -5.37 -23.35 30.43
CA THR A 376 -5.43 -24.07 31.72
C THR A 376 -6.10 -23.23 32.80
N ARG A 377 -5.87 -21.90 32.83
CA ARG A 377 -6.57 -20.98 33.73
C ARG A 377 -8.08 -21.02 33.51
N LEU A 378 -8.53 -20.85 32.27
CA LEU A 378 -9.96 -20.83 31.94
C LEU A 378 -10.66 -22.16 32.25
N ILE A 379 -9.98 -23.28 31.99
CA ILE A 379 -10.50 -24.61 32.34
C ILE A 379 -10.68 -24.77 33.85
N CYS A 380 -9.83 -24.16 34.69
CA CYS A 380 -10.00 -24.16 36.14
C CYS A 380 -11.06 -23.15 36.63
N GLU A 381 -11.10 -21.94 36.05
CA GLU A 381 -12.05 -20.87 36.47
C GLU A 381 -13.51 -21.25 36.22
N THR A 382 -13.80 -21.86 35.07
CA THR A 382 -15.18 -22.14 34.64
C THR A 382 -15.92 -23.10 35.58
N PRO A 383 -15.35 -24.25 35.99
CA PRO A 383 -15.91 -25.13 37.01
C PRO A 383 -16.06 -24.49 38.41
N ALA A 384 -15.10 -23.65 38.81
CA ALA A 384 -15.02 -23.05 40.15
C ALA A 384 -16.10 -21.97 40.43
N GLY A 385 -16.84 -21.54 39.41
CA GLY A 385 -17.94 -20.58 39.57
C GLY A 385 -17.50 -19.11 39.67
N GLU A 386 -16.20 -18.83 39.54
CA GLU A 386 -15.68 -17.47 39.46
C GLU A 386 -15.73 -16.97 38.00
N GLY A 387 -16.53 -15.92 37.77
CA GLY A 387 -16.73 -15.31 36.45
C GLY A 387 -18.13 -15.49 35.87
N GLN A 388 -19.18 -15.22 36.67
CA GLN A 388 -20.49 -14.91 36.10
C GLN A 388 -20.40 -13.61 35.26
N PRO A 389 -20.82 -13.61 33.99
CA PRO A 389 -21.33 -12.38 33.38
C PRO A 389 -22.63 -11.98 34.12
N PRO A 390 -22.91 -10.68 34.31
CA PRO A 390 -24.05 -10.25 35.12
C PRO A 390 -25.36 -10.72 34.46
N ALA A 391 -26.08 -11.59 35.17
CA ALA A 391 -27.43 -12.01 34.80
C ALA A 391 -28.41 -10.86 35.06
N HIS A 392 -29.26 -10.60 34.06
CA HIS A 392 -30.38 -9.69 34.17
C HIS A 392 -31.42 -10.22 35.18
N GLY A 393 -31.62 -9.45 36.26
CA GLY A 393 -32.90 -9.30 36.97
C GLY A 393 -33.19 -10.22 38.17
N ASP A 394 -32.94 -9.74 39.40
CA ASP A 394 -33.99 -9.45 40.39
C ASP A 394 -33.45 -8.54 41.53
N HIS A 395 -34.33 -7.78 42.16
CA HIS A 395 -34.09 -6.54 42.88
C HIS A 395 -33.29 -6.67 44.20
N GLY A 396 -32.13 -6.01 44.27
CA GLY A 396 -31.39 -5.78 45.52
C GLY A 396 -30.56 -4.49 45.48
N LYS A 397 -31.15 -3.37 45.93
CA LYS A 397 -30.59 -2.03 46.21
C LYS A 397 -29.45 -1.54 45.29
N LYS A 398 -29.82 -0.72 44.29
CA LYS A 398 -28.90 0.06 43.47
C LYS A 398 -28.09 1.04 44.31
N ASP A 399 -26.77 0.95 44.23
CA ASP A 399 -25.87 2.06 44.53
C ASP A 399 -25.88 3.02 43.34
N PHE A 400 -26.44 4.21 43.53
CA PHE A 400 -26.63 5.21 42.48
C PHE A 400 -25.35 5.99 42.15
N SER A 401 -24.25 5.75 42.86
CA SER A 401 -23.01 6.53 42.74
C SER A 401 -22.13 6.13 41.55
N THR A 402 -22.25 4.91 41.02
CA THR A 402 -21.37 4.36 39.95
C THR A 402 -22.06 4.13 38.61
N ALA A 403 -23.39 4.34 38.52
CA ALA A 403 -24.17 4.13 37.29
C ALA A 403 -23.76 4.99 36.08
N ILE A 404 -22.99 6.06 36.31
CA ILE A 404 -22.48 6.95 35.26
C ILE A 404 -21.25 6.37 34.53
N LEU A 405 -20.57 5.38 35.12
CA LEU A 405 -19.30 4.84 34.64
C LEU A 405 -19.45 3.57 33.79
N GLU A 406 -20.58 2.85 33.88
CA GLU A 406 -20.86 1.68 33.05
C GLU A 406 -21.58 2.08 31.74
N ARG A 407 -20.81 2.48 30.73
CA ARG A 407 -21.36 2.61 29.37
C ARG A 407 -21.45 1.24 28.70
N LYS A 408 -22.62 0.61 28.74
CA LYS A 408 -22.97 -0.49 27.81
C LYS A 408 -22.69 -0.03 26.36
N LYS A 409 -21.79 -0.71 25.63
CA LYS A 409 -21.68 -0.56 24.16
C LYS A 409 -22.91 -1.24 23.56
N SER A 410 -23.94 -0.45 23.26
CA SER A 410 -25.13 -0.95 22.59
C SER A 410 -24.85 -1.14 21.09
N PRO A 411 -25.31 -2.23 20.47
CA PRO A 411 -24.99 -2.57 19.06
C PRO A 411 -25.52 -1.53 18.07
N ASN A 412 -26.49 -0.71 18.49
CA ASN A 412 -27.04 0.38 17.71
C ASN A 412 -26.20 1.66 17.69
N ARG A 413 -25.01 1.68 18.31
CA ARG A 413 -24.12 2.84 18.33
C ARG A 413 -22.98 2.65 17.35
N LEU A 414 -23.01 3.40 16.26
CA LEU A 414 -22.07 3.29 15.16
C LEU A 414 -21.26 4.58 15.01
N VAL A 415 -20.05 4.43 14.50
CA VAL A 415 -19.14 5.55 14.21
C VAL A 415 -19.44 6.09 12.82
N VAL A 416 -19.64 7.40 12.71
CA VAL A 416 -19.92 8.08 11.44
C VAL A 416 -18.69 8.03 10.54
N ASP A 417 -18.88 7.58 9.31
CA ASP A 417 -17.88 7.54 8.26
C ASP A 417 -18.41 8.19 6.96
N ASP A 418 -17.52 8.40 5.99
CA ASP A 418 -17.83 9.17 4.80
C ASP A 418 -18.58 8.36 3.73
N ALA A 419 -19.47 9.00 2.97
CA ALA A 419 -20.31 8.32 1.97
C ALA A 419 -19.58 8.14 0.63
N VAL A 420 -19.77 6.97 0.00
CA VAL A 420 -19.21 6.68 -1.35
C VAL A 420 -20.09 7.28 -2.46
N ASN A 421 -21.41 7.31 -2.26
CA ASN A 421 -22.35 7.96 -3.16
C ASN A 421 -22.87 9.25 -2.51
N GLN A 422 -22.47 10.41 -3.03
CA GLN A 422 -22.67 11.71 -2.39
C GLN A 422 -23.98 12.40 -2.78
N ASP A 423 -24.68 11.93 -3.82
CA ASP A 423 -25.84 12.64 -4.37
C ASP A 423 -27.16 12.31 -3.66
N ASP A 424 -27.23 11.20 -2.93
CA ASP A 424 -28.44 10.84 -2.20
C ASP A 424 -28.44 11.34 -0.74
N ASN A 425 -29.25 12.37 -0.49
CA ASN A 425 -29.39 13.01 0.83
C ASN A 425 -30.18 12.20 1.86
N SER A 426 -30.82 11.11 1.45
CA SER A 426 -31.75 10.35 2.28
C SER A 426 -31.24 8.94 2.59
N VAL A 427 -30.02 8.60 2.17
CA VAL A 427 -29.47 7.23 2.28
C VAL A 427 -28.30 7.16 3.25
N VAL A 428 -28.26 6.08 4.03
CA VAL A 428 -27.11 5.68 4.83
C VAL A 428 -26.73 4.23 4.52
N THR A 429 -25.43 3.93 4.49
CA THR A 429 -24.96 2.56 4.25
C THR A 429 -24.38 1.92 5.51
N LEU A 430 -24.72 0.65 5.70
CA LEU A 430 -24.27 -0.20 6.80
C LEU A 430 -23.68 -1.49 6.26
N HIS A 431 -22.77 -2.09 7.03
CA HIS A 431 -22.30 -3.44 6.74
C HIS A 431 -23.45 -4.46 6.86
N PRO A 432 -23.54 -5.47 5.96
CA PRO A 432 -24.62 -6.46 5.98
C PRO A 432 -24.83 -7.14 7.35
N LYS A 433 -23.74 -7.53 8.03
CA LYS A 433 -23.83 -8.13 9.38
C LYS A 433 -24.37 -7.16 10.42
N THR A 434 -24.06 -5.87 10.31
CA THR A 434 -24.59 -4.84 11.22
C THR A 434 -26.09 -4.66 11.00
N MET A 435 -26.55 -4.75 9.74
CA MET A 435 -27.97 -4.78 9.43
C MET A 435 -28.66 -6.02 10.02
N GLU A 436 -28.05 -7.20 9.91
CA GLU A 436 -28.58 -8.44 10.53
C GLU A 436 -28.70 -8.31 12.05
N VAL A 437 -27.67 -7.78 12.73
CA VAL A 437 -27.68 -7.56 14.19
C VAL A 437 -28.75 -6.55 14.61
N LEU A 438 -29.03 -5.56 13.78
CA LEU A 438 -30.07 -4.55 14.01
C LEU A 438 -31.43 -4.96 13.44
N GLU A 439 -31.57 -6.18 12.91
CA GLU A 439 -32.78 -6.72 12.28
C GLU A 439 -33.33 -5.84 11.15
N LEU A 440 -32.45 -5.17 10.40
CA LEU A 440 -32.78 -4.28 9.28
C LEU A 440 -32.67 -4.98 7.93
N PHE A 441 -33.59 -4.68 7.01
CA PHE A 441 -33.54 -5.10 5.62
C PHE A 441 -33.13 -3.94 4.69
N ARG A 442 -32.66 -4.28 3.48
CA ARG A 442 -32.32 -3.29 2.46
C ARG A 442 -33.57 -2.50 2.08
N GLY A 443 -33.49 -1.17 2.25
CA GLY A 443 -34.60 -0.26 1.95
C GLY A 443 -35.44 0.14 3.16
N ASP A 444 -35.17 -0.40 4.35
CA ASP A 444 -35.90 0.00 5.56
C ASP A 444 -35.63 1.46 5.95
N THR A 445 -36.63 2.10 6.52
CA THR A 445 -36.49 3.44 7.12
C THR A 445 -35.94 3.35 8.53
N VAL A 446 -34.84 4.07 8.78
CA VAL A 446 -34.15 4.13 10.06
C VAL A 446 -34.21 5.53 10.65
N LEU A 447 -34.42 5.61 11.96
CA LEU A 447 -34.31 6.84 12.74
C LEU A 447 -32.90 6.96 13.31
N LEU A 448 -32.16 7.95 12.83
CA LEU A 448 -30.82 8.27 13.31
C LEU A 448 -30.91 9.34 14.39
N LYS A 449 -30.21 9.14 15.51
CA LYS A 449 -30.10 10.15 16.58
C LYS A 449 -28.64 10.54 16.78
N GLY A 450 -28.39 11.85 16.73
CA GLY A 450 -27.07 12.48 16.80
C GLY A 450 -26.88 13.32 18.06
N LYS A 451 -26.05 14.35 17.97
CA LYS A 451 -25.75 15.27 19.09
C LYS A 451 -26.85 16.33 19.24
N LYS A 452 -26.82 17.10 20.33
CA LYS A 452 -27.78 18.19 20.62
C LYS A 452 -29.27 17.79 20.53
N ARG A 453 -29.59 16.50 20.78
CA ARG A 453 -30.95 15.93 20.66
C ARG A 453 -31.56 16.12 19.25
N LYS A 454 -30.71 16.13 18.22
CA LYS A 454 -31.13 16.13 16.82
C LYS A 454 -31.19 14.69 16.29
N ASP A 455 -32.19 14.46 15.46
CA ASP A 455 -32.52 13.18 14.87
C ASP A 455 -33.07 13.41 13.45
N THR A 456 -32.92 12.43 12.57
CA THR A 456 -33.38 12.47 11.17
C THR A 456 -33.76 11.06 10.74
N VAL A 457 -34.49 10.94 9.63
CA VAL A 457 -34.96 9.67 9.07
C VAL A 457 -34.26 9.44 7.73
N CYS A 458 -33.68 8.26 7.54
CA CYS A 458 -32.99 7.88 6.31
C CYS A 458 -33.37 6.46 5.89
N ILE A 459 -33.06 6.10 4.66
CA ILE A 459 -33.16 4.74 4.11
C ILE A 459 -31.82 4.04 4.31
N VAL A 460 -31.86 2.80 4.79
CA VAL A 460 -30.65 1.99 4.96
C VAL A 460 -30.37 1.12 3.74
N LEU A 461 -29.11 1.12 3.29
CA LEU A 461 -28.60 0.22 2.26
C LEU A 461 -27.41 -0.60 2.79
N ALA A 462 -27.18 -1.77 2.17
CA ALA A 462 -26.08 -2.65 2.51
C ALA A 462 -24.83 -2.33 1.65
N ASP A 463 -23.67 -2.27 2.28
CA ASP A 463 -22.36 -2.05 1.63
C ASP A 463 -21.28 -2.87 2.37
N ASP A 464 -20.66 -3.82 1.67
CA ASP A 464 -19.66 -4.75 2.18
C ASP A 464 -18.28 -4.11 2.41
N THR A 465 -18.05 -2.93 1.83
CA THR A 465 -16.81 -2.17 2.02
C THR A 465 -16.84 -1.32 3.31
N VAL A 466 -17.95 -1.29 4.04
CA VAL A 466 -18.12 -0.57 5.32
C VAL A 466 -17.68 -1.47 6.47
N GLU A 467 -16.89 -0.97 7.42
CA GLU A 467 -16.58 -1.72 8.63
C GLU A 467 -17.82 -1.92 9.53
N GLU A 468 -17.95 -3.06 10.20
CA GLU A 468 -19.11 -3.41 11.02
C GLU A 468 -19.49 -2.36 12.09
N ALA A 469 -18.51 -1.64 12.63
CA ALA A 469 -18.71 -0.62 13.66
C ALA A 469 -19.03 0.79 13.11
N LYS A 470 -19.10 0.95 11.78
CA LYS A 470 -19.25 2.25 11.11
C LYS A 470 -20.58 2.37 10.36
N ILE A 471 -20.98 3.61 10.11
CA ILE A 471 -22.12 3.98 9.28
C ILE A 471 -21.70 5.10 8.34
N ARG A 472 -21.87 4.90 7.03
CA ARG A 472 -21.59 5.95 6.07
C ARG A 472 -22.82 6.81 5.83
N MET A 473 -22.63 8.12 5.89
CA MET A 473 -23.69 9.08 5.64
C MET A 473 -23.11 10.35 5.03
N ASN A 474 -23.85 10.95 4.11
CA ASN A 474 -23.39 12.15 3.42
C ASN A 474 -23.41 13.40 4.34
N LYS A 475 -22.81 14.49 3.86
CA LYS A 475 -22.69 15.74 4.61
C LYS A 475 -24.03 16.32 5.08
N VAL A 476 -25.09 16.16 4.28
CA VAL A 476 -26.45 16.63 4.61
C VAL A 476 -26.98 15.93 5.87
N VAL A 477 -26.89 14.60 5.91
CA VAL A 477 -27.31 13.80 7.07
C VAL A 477 -26.45 14.13 8.30
N ARG A 478 -25.12 14.24 8.14
CA ARG A 478 -24.20 14.64 9.23
C ARG A 478 -24.59 15.98 9.84
N LYS A 479 -24.88 16.99 9.00
CA LYS A 479 -25.28 18.32 9.42
C LYS A 479 -26.63 18.30 10.14
N ASN A 480 -27.65 17.63 9.61
CA ASN A 480 -28.96 17.53 10.27
C ASN A 480 -28.85 16.91 11.68
N LEU A 481 -28.00 15.91 11.84
CA LEU A 481 -27.69 15.26 13.12
C LEU A 481 -26.72 16.05 14.03
N ARG A 482 -26.12 17.12 13.51
CA ARG A 482 -25.06 17.93 14.16
C ARG A 482 -23.89 17.05 14.64
N VAL A 483 -23.49 16.09 13.79
CA VAL A 483 -22.35 15.19 13.99
C VAL A 483 -21.30 15.42 12.91
N ARG A 484 -20.07 14.99 13.17
CA ARG A 484 -18.94 15.00 12.22
C ARG A 484 -18.42 13.58 12.00
N LEU A 485 -17.55 13.36 11.03
CA LEU A 485 -16.87 12.06 10.85
C LEU A 485 -16.20 11.61 12.16
N GLY A 486 -16.25 10.32 12.49
CA GLY A 486 -15.73 9.77 13.74
C GLY A 486 -16.63 9.96 14.98
N ASP A 487 -17.72 10.75 14.90
CA ASP A 487 -18.70 10.83 15.97
C ASP A 487 -19.56 9.57 16.07
N ILE A 488 -20.22 9.39 17.22
CA ILE A 488 -21.12 8.25 17.43
C ILE A 488 -22.56 8.69 17.20
N VAL A 489 -23.27 7.96 16.35
CA VAL A 489 -24.73 8.06 16.16
C VAL A 489 -25.40 6.81 16.67
N SER A 490 -26.70 6.91 17.01
CA SER A 490 -27.51 5.73 17.32
C SER A 490 -28.56 5.48 16.25
N VAL A 491 -28.62 4.25 15.75
CA VAL A 491 -29.56 3.79 14.71
C VAL A 491 -30.74 3.08 15.36
N HIS A 492 -31.98 3.41 14.97
CA HIS A 492 -33.18 2.74 15.46
C HIS A 492 -34.07 2.39 14.28
N GLN A 493 -34.73 1.24 14.34
CA GLN A 493 -35.74 0.89 13.34
C GLN A 493 -36.90 1.89 13.41
N CYS A 494 -37.42 2.29 12.26
CA CYS A 494 -38.60 3.15 12.17
C CYS A 494 -39.55 2.61 11.08
N PRO A 495 -40.26 1.49 11.35
CA PRO A 495 -41.17 0.90 10.36
C PRO A 495 -42.48 1.68 10.18
N ASP A 496 -42.84 2.55 11.13
CA ASP A 496 -44.15 3.25 11.17
C ASP A 496 -44.17 4.59 10.39
N VAL A 497 -43.26 4.81 9.45
CA VAL A 497 -43.23 6.07 8.69
C VAL A 497 -44.36 6.08 7.65
N LYS A 498 -45.30 7.01 7.83
CA LYS A 498 -46.46 7.16 6.95
C LYS A 498 -46.14 8.00 5.72
N TYR A 499 -46.88 7.79 4.63
CA TYR A 499 -46.86 8.70 3.49
C TYR A 499 -47.38 10.08 3.91
N GLY A 500 -46.70 11.12 3.43
CA GLY A 500 -47.04 12.50 3.67
C GLY A 500 -48.30 12.89 2.89
N LYS A 501 -49.18 13.67 3.52
CA LYS A 501 -50.27 14.37 2.85
C LYS A 501 -49.79 15.71 2.30
N ARG A 502 -49.02 16.44 3.12
CA ARG A 502 -48.46 17.75 2.77
C ARG A 502 -47.09 17.96 3.41
N ILE A 503 -46.19 18.61 2.67
CA ILE A 503 -44.91 19.10 3.18
C ILE A 503 -44.75 20.58 2.82
N HIS A 504 -44.21 21.37 3.74
CA HIS A 504 -43.89 22.78 3.50
C HIS A 504 -42.37 22.96 3.55
N VAL A 505 -41.78 23.40 2.44
CA VAL A 505 -40.35 23.59 2.27
C VAL A 505 -40.07 25.02 1.84
N LEU A 506 -39.05 25.64 2.42
CA LEU A 506 -38.63 26.99 2.05
C LEU A 506 -37.13 27.04 1.75
N PRO A 507 -36.69 27.81 0.75
CA PRO A 507 -35.28 28.00 0.45
C PRO A 507 -34.60 28.97 1.45
N PHE A 508 -33.27 28.89 1.55
CA PHE A 508 -32.48 29.91 2.23
C PHE A 508 -32.19 31.10 1.31
N GLU A 509 -32.31 32.33 1.84
CA GLU A 509 -32.17 33.61 1.10
C GLU A 509 -30.83 33.69 0.34
N ASP A 510 -29.74 33.22 0.94
CA ASP A 510 -28.39 33.27 0.36
C ASP A 510 -28.13 32.27 -0.77
N THR A 511 -29.02 31.28 -0.97
CA THR A 511 -28.86 30.25 -2.02
C THR A 511 -29.70 30.50 -3.28
N ILE A 512 -30.63 31.46 -3.21
CA ILE A 512 -31.54 31.81 -4.31
C ILE A 512 -31.24 33.19 -4.91
N GLU A 513 -30.20 33.88 -4.43
CA GLU A 513 -29.81 35.19 -4.92
C GLU A 513 -29.48 35.13 -6.44
N GLY A 514 -30.24 35.87 -7.24
CA GLY A 514 -30.13 35.89 -8.71
C GLY A 514 -30.90 34.80 -9.47
N ILE A 515 -31.76 34.01 -8.81
CA ILE A 515 -32.66 33.04 -9.46
C ILE A 515 -34.10 33.59 -9.42
N SER A 516 -34.77 33.62 -10.58
CA SER A 516 -36.19 33.93 -10.69
C SER A 516 -36.95 32.75 -11.35
N GLY A 517 -38.25 32.62 -11.09
CA GLY A 517 -39.10 31.55 -11.65
C GLY A 517 -39.58 30.51 -10.63
N ASN A 518 -40.19 29.43 -11.12
CA ASN A 518 -40.82 28.40 -10.28
C ASN A 518 -39.80 27.41 -9.73
N LEU A 519 -39.29 27.67 -8.52
CA LEU A 519 -38.35 26.79 -7.81
C LEU A 519 -38.89 25.35 -7.61
N PHE A 520 -40.22 25.19 -7.57
CA PHE A 520 -40.85 23.89 -7.40
C PHE A 520 -40.59 22.96 -8.60
N ASP A 521 -40.89 23.41 -9.81
CA ASP A 521 -40.72 22.59 -11.02
C ASP A 521 -39.24 22.37 -11.36
N ALA A 522 -38.39 23.36 -11.10
CA ALA A 522 -36.98 23.31 -11.45
C ALA A 522 -36.13 22.43 -10.51
N PHE A 523 -36.42 22.43 -9.20
CA PHE A 523 -35.59 21.74 -8.20
C PHE A 523 -36.35 20.66 -7.44
N LEU A 524 -37.48 21.00 -6.82
CA LEU A 524 -38.18 20.11 -5.88
C LEU A 524 -38.83 18.91 -6.59
N LYS A 525 -39.44 19.14 -7.75
CA LYS A 525 -40.15 18.09 -8.50
C LYS A 525 -39.22 16.98 -8.98
N PRO A 526 -38.08 17.24 -9.67
CA PRO A 526 -37.11 16.20 -10.01
C PRO A 526 -36.54 15.48 -8.77
N TYR A 527 -36.35 16.20 -7.66
CA TYR A 527 -35.77 15.66 -6.44
C TYR A 527 -36.67 14.63 -5.73
N PHE A 528 -37.99 14.85 -5.73
CA PHE A 528 -38.97 13.97 -5.08
C PHE A 528 -39.64 12.97 -6.02
N ASN A 529 -39.52 13.14 -7.34
CA ASN A 529 -40.20 12.27 -8.31
C ASN A 529 -39.77 10.81 -8.16
N GLU A 530 -40.73 9.92 -7.87
CA GLU A 530 -40.55 8.46 -7.68
C GLU A 530 -39.47 8.04 -6.65
N ALA A 531 -38.98 8.96 -5.83
CA ALA A 531 -37.84 8.72 -4.95
C ALA A 531 -38.23 8.21 -3.54
N TYR A 532 -39.51 8.34 -3.15
CA TYR A 532 -40.03 7.93 -1.82
C TYR A 532 -39.14 8.37 -0.65
N ARG A 533 -38.64 9.61 -0.70
CA ARG A 533 -37.65 10.12 0.26
C ARG A 533 -38.30 10.36 1.65
N PRO A 534 -37.76 9.79 2.74
CA PRO A 534 -38.17 10.19 4.08
C PRO A 534 -37.66 11.61 4.38
N VAL A 535 -38.54 12.45 4.91
CA VAL A 535 -38.22 13.81 5.35
C VAL A 535 -38.69 14.03 6.78
N ARG A 536 -37.97 14.87 7.53
CA ARG A 536 -38.30 15.24 8.90
C ARG A 536 -38.45 16.75 9.03
N LYS A 537 -39.40 17.19 9.86
CA LYS A 537 -39.58 18.61 10.19
C LYS A 537 -38.29 19.19 10.78
N GLY A 538 -37.80 20.25 10.16
CA GLY A 538 -36.58 20.96 10.53
C GLY A 538 -35.30 20.46 9.86
N ASP A 539 -35.37 19.41 9.03
CA ASP A 539 -34.21 18.97 8.25
C ASP A 539 -33.90 19.94 7.11
N THR A 540 -32.62 20.01 6.78
CA THR A 540 -32.12 20.71 5.59
C THR A 540 -31.70 19.70 4.54
N PHE A 541 -31.94 19.99 3.28
CA PHE A 541 -31.47 19.18 2.16
C PHE A 541 -31.04 20.08 1.00
N LEU A 542 -30.14 19.55 0.18
CA LEU A 542 -29.53 20.29 -0.92
C LEU A 542 -29.99 19.70 -2.24
N VAL A 543 -30.50 20.54 -3.13
CA VAL A 543 -30.90 20.15 -4.48
C VAL A 543 -30.01 20.84 -5.49
N ARG A 544 -29.53 20.07 -6.47
CA ARG A 544 -28.69 20.58 -7.55
C ARG A 544 -29.51 20.66 -8.83
N GLY A 545 -29.40 21.77 -9.54
CA GLY A 545 -30.14 22.04 -10.78
C GLY A 545 -29.68 23.35 -11.42
N GLY A 546 -29.71 23.43 -12.75
CA GLY A 546 -29.37 24.66 -13.48
C GLY A 546 -27.97 25.23 -13.18
N MET A 547 -26.93 24.40 -13.09
CA MET A 547 -25.55 24.79 -12.75
C MET A 547 -25.37 25.43 -11.35
N ARG A 548 -26.36 25.32 -10.46
CA ARG A 548 -26.33 25.86 -9.08
C ARG A 548 -26.86 24.86 -8.06
N THR A 549 -26.61 25.15 -6.79
CA THR A 549 -27.07 24.35 -5.64
C THR A 549 -27.96 25.20 -4.74
N VAL A 550 -29.18 24.74 -4.48
CA VAL A 550 -30.14 25.43 -3.61
C VAL A 550 -30.36 24.61 -2.34
N GLU A 551 -30.30 25.25 -1.18
CA GLU A 551 -30.58 24.62 0.11
C GLU A 551 -32.03 24.89 0.51
N PHE A 552 -32.76 23.82 0.85
CA PHE A 552 -34.13 23.89 1.34
C PHE A 552 -34.21 23.41 2.79
N LYS A 553 -35.14 23.99 3.53
CA LYS A 553 -35.48 23.58 4.89
C LYS A 553 -36.94 23.11 4.95
N VAL A 554 -37.16 21.95 5.55
CA VAL A 554 -38.50 21.43 5.82
C VAL A 554 -39.07 22.18 7.01
N VAL A 555 -40.04 23.07 6.77
CA VAL A 555 -40.68 23.88 7.79
C VAL A 555 -41.75 23.08 8.51
N GLU A 556 -42.55 22.31 7.77
CA GLU A 556 -43.66 21.54 8.31
C GLU A 556 -43.94 20.28 7.49
N THR A 557 -44.47 19.24 8.16
CA THR A 557 -44.86 17.96 7.56
C THR A 557 -46.22 17.52 8.13
N ASP A 558 -47.01 16.80 7.34
CA ASP A 558 -48.24 16.14 7.77
C ASP A 558 -48.24 14.69 7.23
N PRO A 559 -48.16 13.65 8.09
CA PRO A 559 -48.17 13.67 9.55
C PRO A 559 -47.01 14.44 10.22
N ALA A 560 -47.24 14.85 11.47
CA ALA A 560 -46.27 15.64 12.24
C ALA A 560 -44.98 14.84 12.52
N GLU A 561 -43.86 15.56 12.60
CA GLU A 561 -42.48 15.08 12.85
C GLU A 561 -41.75 14.52 11.62
N TYR A 562 -42.24 13.47 10.95
CA TYR A 562 -41.61 12.89 9.76
C TYR A 562 -42.61 12.14 8.88
N CYS A 563 -42.36 12.10 7.57
CA CYS A 563 -43.17 11.37 6.59
C CYS A 563 -42.34 10.97 5.35
N ILE A 564 -42.83 10.00 4.59
CA ILE A 564 -42.28 9.66 3.26
C ILE A 564 -42.99 10.52 2.21
N VAL A 565 -42.22 11.21 1.36
CA VAL A 565 -42.78 11.97 0.22
C VAL A 565 -43.11 10.99 -0.91
N ALA A 566 -44.39 10.70 -1.07
CA ALA A 566 -44.92 9.84 -2.12
C ALA A 566 -45.48 10.70 -3.28
N PRO A 567 -45.76 10.11 -4.46
CA PRO A 567 -46.28 10.87 -5.60
C PRO A 567 -47.61 11.61 -5.34
N ASP A 568 -48.36 11.22 -4.32
CA ASP A 568 -49.61 11.85 -3.87
C ASP A 568 -49.43 12.93 -2.79
N THR A 569 -48.21 13.14 -2.29
CA THR A 569 -47.90 14.17 -1.28
C THR A 569 -47.89 15.58 -1.90
N GLU A 570 -48.69 16.50 -1.34
CA GLU A 570 -48.68 17.91 -1.76
C GLU A 570 -47.45 18.65 -1.22
N ILE A 571 -46.70 19.33 -2.08
CA ILE A 571 -45.46 20.04 -1.72
C ILE A 571 -45.70 21.56 -1.85
N PHE A 572 -45.67 22.26 -0.73
CA PHE A 572 -45.81 23.72 -0.67
C PHE A 572 -44.42 24.37 -0.62
N CYS A 573 -44.19 25.33 -1.51
CA CYS A 573 -42.95 26.13 -1.57
C CYS A 573 -43.21 27.65 -1.45
N GLU A 574 -44.41 28.04 -1.04
CA GLU A 574 -44.82 29.45 -0.94
C GLU A 574 -44.45 30.04 0.44
N GLY A 575 -43.73 31.17 0.45
CA GLY A 575 -43.33 31.90 1.66
C GLY A 575 -42.08 32.76 1.45
N GLU A 576 -41.74 33.60 2.44
CA GLU A 576 -40.48 34.35 2.42
C GLU A 576 -39.27 33.42 2.65
N PRO A 577 -38.15 33.60 1.92
CA PRO A 577 -36.92 32.84 2.13
C PRO A 577 -36.40 32.95 3.56
N ILE A 578 -35.79 31.87 4.07
CA ILE A 578 -35.31 31.80 5.45
C ILE A 578 -33.91 32.41 5.57
N ARG A 579 -33.69 33.23 6.61
CA ARG A 579 -32.36 33.74 6.99
C ARG A 579 -31.61 32.76 7.90
N ARG A 580 -30.30 32.61 7.68
CA ARG A 580 -29.41 31.75 8.49
C ARG A 580 -28.95 32.49 9.75
N GLU A 581 -29.54 32.19 10.90
CA GLU A 581 -29.09 32.78 12.19
C GLU A 581 -28.24 31.80 13.03
N ASP A 582 -28.43 30.47 12.90
CA ASP A 582 -27.76 29.44 13.73
C ASP A 582 -27.32 28.16 12.94
N GLU A 583 -27.39 28.18 11.61
CA GLU A 583 -27.10 27.01 10.77
C GLU A 583 -25.83 27.21 9.94
N GLU A 584 -24.89 26.27 10.05
CA GLU A 584 -23.65 26.21 9.23
C GLU A 584 -24.00 26.21 7.73
N ARG A 585 -23.05 26.52 6.86
CA ARG A 585 -23.27 26.52 5.40
C ARG A 585 -23.03 25.12 4.81
N LEU A 586 -23.95 24.55 4.00
CA LEU A 586 -23.69 23.23 3.39
C LEU A 586 -22.64 23.30 2.29
N ASP A 587 -22.36 24.49 1.75
CA ASP A 587 -21.41 24.76 0.67
C ASP A 587 -19.97 25.01 1.15
N GLU A 588 -19.68 24.91 2.45
CA GLU A 588 -18.31 25.00 2.96
C GLU A 588 -17.44 23.82 2.47
N VAL A 589 -16.18 24.08 2.15
CA VAL A 589 -15.25 23.04 1.65
C VAL A 589 -15.07 21.93 2.70
N GLY A 590 -15.30 20.68 2.31
CA GLY A 590 -15.10 19.47 3.12
C GLY A 590 -14.21 18.43 2.41
N TYR A 591 -14.10 17.23 2.97
CA TYR A 591 -13.32 16.15 2.35
C TYR A 591 -13.91 15.67 1.02
N ASP A 592 -15.21 15.80 0.86
CA ASP A 592 -15.95 15.50 -0.36
C ASP A 592 -15.53 16.38 -1.55
N ASP A 593 -14.89 17.52 -1.28
CA ASP A 593 -14.42 18.47 -2.28
C ASP A 593 -12.95 18.25 -2.68
N VAL A 594 -12.30 17.24 -2.10
CA VAL A 594 -10.87 16.93 -2.31
C VAL A 594 -10.72 15.60 -3.04
N GLY A 595 -10.34 15.64 -4.33
CA GLY A 595 -10.11 14.44 -5.16
C GLY A 595 -8.63 14.13 -5.39
N GLY A 596 -8.30 12.85 -5.64
CA GLY A 596 -7.01 12.41 -6.16
C GLY A 596 -5.84 12.34 -5.17
N VAL A 597 -6.09 12.57 -3.88
CA VAL A 597 -5.05 12.59 -2.83
C VAL A 597 -5.40 11.69 -1.62
N ARG A 598 -6.00 10.52 -1.87
CA ARG A 598 -6.52 9.63 -0.81
C ARG A 598 -5.47 9.24 0.25
N LYS A 599 -4.26 8.86 -0.18
CA LYS A 599 -3.17 8.43 0.72
C LYS A 599 -2.71 9.57 1.61
N GLN A 600 -2.52 10.75 1.03
CA GLN A 600 -2.12 11.97 1.72
C GLN A 600 -3.21 12.42 2.69
N MET A 601 -4.48 12.34 2.29
CA MET A 601 -5.62 12.66 3.15
C MET A 601 -5.71 11.73 4.37
N ALA A 602 -5.44 10.44 4.23
CA ALA A 602 -5.40 9.51 5.35
C ALA A 602 -4.33 9.90 6.39
N GLN A 603 -3.13 10.26 5.92
CA GLN A 603 -2.05 10.73 6.80
C GLN A 603 -2.40 12.05 7.51
N ILE A 604 -3.02 12.99 6.79
CA ILE A 604 -3.44 14.27 7.37
C ILE A 604 -4.54 14.06 8.40
N ARG A 605 -5.52 13.18 8.14
CA ARG A 605 -6.55 12.79 9.12
C ARG A 605 -5.91 12.23 10.38
N GLU A 606 -4.98 11.30 10.27
CA GLU A 606 -4.28 10.75 11.45
C GLU A 606 -3.52 11.83 12.24
N LEU A 607 -2.75 12.68 11.56
CA LEU A 607 -1.88 13.67 12.20
C LEU A 607 -2.63 14.86 12.79
N VAL A 608 -3.80 15.22 12.23
CA VAL A 608 -4.56 16.43 12.61
C VAL A 608 -5.83 16.10 13.38
N GLU A 609 -6.60 15.11 12.94
CA GLU A 609 -7.90 14.79 13.55
C GLU A 609 -7.75 14.17 14.94
N LEU A 610 -6.82 13.22 15.11
CA LEU A 610 -6.61 12.54 16.39
C LEU A 610 -6.26 13.53 17.52
N PRO A 611 -5.28 14.46 17.36
CA PRO A 611 -4.97 15.43 18.41
C PRO A 611 -6.09 16.43 18.71
N LEU A 612 -6.84 16.86 17.70
CA LEU A 612 -7.91 17.87 17.86
C LEU A 612 -9.20 17.26 18.43
N ARG A 613 -9.60 16.05 17.99
CA ARG A 613 -10.82 15.37 18.46
C ARG A 613 -10.62 14.64 19.78
N HIS A 614 -9.46 14.01 19.99
CA HIS A 614 -9.18 13.20 21.16
C HIS A 614 -7.92 13.64 21.94
N PRO A 615 -7.85 14.89 22.45
CA PRO A 615 -6.64 15.36 23.12
C PRO A 615 -6.28 14.56 24.39
N GLN A 616 -7.27 13.93 25.02
CA GLN A 616 -7.05 13.08 26.19
C GLN A 616 -6.23 11.84 25.86
N LEU A 617 -6.31 11.31 24.64
CA LEU A 617 -5.56 10.13 24.21
C LEU A 617 -4.05 10.41 24.26
N PHE A 618 -3.61 11.54 23.71
CA PHE A 618 -2.22 11.99 23.78
C PHE A 618 -1.78 12.32 25.20
N LYS A 619 -2.68 12.88 26.03
CA LYS A 619 -2.38 13.17 27.44
C LYS A 619 -2.16 11.89 28.26
N THR A 620 -2.92 10.83 27.99
CA THR A 620 -2.84 9.54 28.70
C THR A 620 -1.66 8.70 28.24
N ILE A 621 -1.39 8.68 26.92
CA ILE A 621 -0.28 7.91 26.32
C ILE A 621 1.08 8.58 26.59
N GLY A 622 1.10 9.89 26.90
CA GLY A 622 2.35 10.61 27.20
C GLY A 622 3.15 11.04 25.96
N VAL A 623 2.63 10.76 24.76
CA VAL A 623 3.24 11.16 23.48
C VAL A 623 2.79 12.57 23.10
N LYS A 624 3.74 13.40 22.66
CA LYS A 624 3.45 14.76 22.18
C LYS A 624 2.87 14.69 20.75
N PRO A 625 1.74 15.36 20.48
CA PRO A 625 1.21 15.44 19.12
C PRO A 625 2.18 16.22 18.21
N PRO A 626 2.15 15.97 16.89
CA PRO A 626 2.94 16.73 15.92
C PRO A 626 2.54 18.21 15.98
N LYS A 627 3.53 19.10 15.96
CA LYS A 627 3.28 20.55 16.06
C LYS A 627 3.10 21.19 14.69
N GLY A 628 3.76 20.66 13.66
CA GLY A 628 3.79 21.28 12.34
C GLY A 628 3.80 20.29 11.20
N ILE A 629 2.94 20.52 10.22
CA ILE A 629 2.84 19.72 8.99
C ILE A 629 3.19 20.61 7.80
N LEU A 630 4.14 20.20 6.98
CA LEU A 630 4.54 20.90 5.76
C LEU A 630 3.98 20.16 4.54
N LEU A 631 3.04 20.79 3.84
CA LEU A 631 2.51 20.34 2.55
C LEU A 631 3.40 20.91 1.44
N TYR A 632 3.92 20.05 0.57
CA TYR A 632 4.67 20.49 -0.61
C TYR A 632 4.18 19.81 -1.88
N GLY A 633 4.41 20.43 -3.03
CA GLY A 633 3.98 19.90 -4.33
C GLY A 633 3.76 21.02 -5.35
N PRO A 634 3.47 20.70 -6.62
CA PRO A 634 3.31 21.71 -7.68
C PRO A 634 2.18 22.71 -7.37
N PRO A 635 2.24 23.93 -7.93
CA PRO A 635 1.15 24.91 -7.79
C PRO A 635 -0.15 24.32 -8.37
N GLY A 636 -1.28 24.60 -7.71
CA GLY A 636 -2.58 24.10 -8.16
C GLY A 636 -2.91 22.65 -7.76
N SER A 637 -2.07 21.97 -6.97
CA SER A 637 -2.35 20.62 -6.45
C SER A 637 -3.36 20.56 -5.28
N GLY A 638 -3.89 21.70 -4.84
CA GLY A 638 -4.95 21.75 -3.81
C GLY A 638 -4.48 21.84 -2.35
N LYS A 639 -3.22 22.20 -2.09
CA LYS A 639 -2.66 22.34 -0.72
C LYS A 639 -3.53 23.19 0.22
N THR A 640 -3.95 24.38 -0.23
CA THR A 640 -4.80 25.32 0.52
C THR A 640 -6.21 24.79 0.72
N LEU A 641 -6.75 24.08 -0.29
CA LEU A 641 -8.07 23.45 -0.26
C LEU A 641 -8.11 22.32 0.78
N ILE A 642 -7.07 21.47 0.82
CA ILE A 642 -6.93 20.38 1.79
C ILE A 642 -6.94 20.91 3.23
N ALA A 643 -6.14 21.95 3.51
CA ALA A 643 -6.08 22.50 4.87
C ALA A 643 -7.43 23.09 5.34
N ARG A 644 -8.15 23.76 4.43
CA ARG A 644 -9.49 24.29 4.70
C ARG A 644 -10.51 23.18 4.95
N ALA A 645 -10.49 22.13 4.12
CA ALA A 645 -11.35 20.96 4.28
C ALA A 645 -11.15 20.27 5.64
N VAL A 646 -9.89 20.10 6.06
CA VAL A 646 -9.55 19.51 7.36
C VAL A 646 -10.05 20.35 8.52
N ALA A 647 -9.93 21.67 8.44
CA ALA A 647 -10.40 22.55 9.52
C ALA A 647 -11.92 22.53 9.68
N ASN A 648 -12.64 22.60 8.56
CA ASN A 648 -14.11 22.57 8.55
C ASN A 648 -14.66 21.22 9.07
N GLU A 649 -14.07 20.10 8.65
CA GLU A 649 -14.54 18.77 9.07
C GLU A 649 -14.17 18.44 10.53
N THR A 650 -13.04 18.96 11.03
CA THR A 650 -12.67 18.84 12.44
C THR A 650 -13.43 19.80 13.34
N GLY A 651 -14.00 20.88 12.78
CA GLY A 651 -14.64 21.97 13.51
C GLY A 651 -13.65 22.84 14.29
N ALA A 652 -12.37 22.83 13.89
CA ALA A 652 -11.33 23.64 14.51
C ALA A 652 -11.31 25.06 13.92
N PHE A 653 -10.93 26.05 14.73
CA PHE A 653 -10.79 27.42 14.26
C PHE A 653 -9.67 27.51 13.20
N PHE A 654 -9.98 28.00 12.00
CA PHE A 654 -9.02 28.09 10.89
C PHE A 654 -8.49 29.52 10.74
N PHE A 655 -7.17 29.71 10.91
CA PHE A 655 -6.51 30.99 10.71
C PHE A 655 -5.55 30.93 9.52
N LEU A 656 -5.86 31.64 8.44
CA LEU A 656 -5.07 31.70 7.21
C LEU A 656 -4.04 32.83 7.29
N ILE A 657 -2.78 32.51 7.03
CA ILE A 657 -1.66 33.44 6.88
C ILE A 657 -1.15 33.30 5.45
N ASN A 658 -1.28 34.35 4.65
CA ASN A 658 -0.72 34.36 3.31
C ASN A 658 0.71 34.92 3.33
N GLY A 659 1.66 34.16 2.78
CA GLY A 659 3.08 34.46 2.80
C GLY A 659 3.43 35.91 2.37
N PRO A 660 3.07 36.30 1.14
CA PRO A 660 3.25 37.65 0.63
C PRO A 660 2.53 38.75 1.42
N GLU A 661 1.39 38.46 2.06
CA GLU A 661 0.59 39.44 2.82
C GLU A 661 1.31 39.87 4.11
N ILE A 662 2.04 38.94 4.73
CA ILE A 662 2.88 39.24 5.90
C ILE A 662 4.09 40.08 5.52
N MET A 663 4.58 40.02 4.28
CA MET A 663 5.76 40.73 3.79
C MET A 663 5.45 42.20 3.45
N SER A 664 5.06 42.99 4.46
CA SER A 664 4.84 44.44 4.35
C SER A 664 6.15 45.24 4.34
N LYS A 665 6.11 46.47 3.80
CA LYS A 665 7.28 47.37 3.74
C LYS A 665 7.65 48.00 5.10
N LEU A 666 6.79 47.93 6.11
CA LEU A 666 6.99 48.59 7.41
C LEU A 666 7.65 47.62 8.41
N ALA A 667 8.87 47.95 8.85
CA ALA A 667 9.63 47.12 9.77
C ALA A 667 8.90 46.94 11.12
N GLY A 668 8.66 45.68 11.51
CA GLY A 668 8.03 45.30 12.79
C GLY A 668 6.53 45.01 12.71
N GLU A 669 5.83 45.48 11.67
CA GLU A 669 4.40 45.17 11.46
C GLU A 669 4.20 43.68 11.13
N SER A 670 5.04 43.13 10.26
CA SER A 670 5.08 41.70 9.91
C SER A 670 5.28 40.78 11.12
N GLU A 671 6.16 41.17 12.05
CA GLU A 671 6.39 40.41 13.29
C GLU A 671 5.21 40.50 14.26
N SER A 672 4.56 41.67 14.33
CA SER A 672 3.37 41.88 15.14
C SER A 672 2.19 41.06 14.63
N ASN A 673 1.98 41.03 13.31
CA ASN A 673 0.90 40.27 12.68
C ASN A 673 1.08 38.76 12.89
N LEU A 674 2.30 38.23 12.74
CA LEU A 674 2.60 36.83 13.08
C LEU A 674 2.33 36.51 14.56
N ARG A 675 2.68 37.42 15.49
CA ARG A 675 2.42 37.22 16.91
C ARG A 675 0.93 37.22 17.23
N LYS A 676 0.17 38.17 16.68
CA LYS A 676 -1.29 38.27 16.85
C LYS A 676 -1.99 37.02 16.32
N ALA A 677 -1.58 36.52 15.15
CA ALA A 677 -2.15 35.30 14.56
C ALA A 677 -2.01 34.09 15.49
N PHE A 678 -0.82 33.87 16.07
CA PHE A 678 -0.59 32.76 17.00
C PHE A 678 -1.35 32.95 18.32
N GLU A 679 -1.44 34.17 18.85
CA GLU A 679 -2.21 34.47 20.08
C GLU A 679 -3.72 34.29 19.87
N GLU A 680 -4.25 34.66 18.70
CA GLU A 680 -5.67 34.51 18.36
C GLU A 680 -6.04 33.04 18.17
N ALA A 681 -5.20 32.26 17.50
CA ALA A 681 -5.36 30.82 17.37
C ALA A 681 -5.30 30.10 18.73
N GLU A 682 -4.42 30.53 19.66
CA GLU A 682 -4.35 29.96 21.02
C GLU A 682 -5.62 30.25 21.83
N LYS A 683 -6.22 31.45 21.68
CA LYS A 683 -7.49 31.83 22.34
C LYS A 683 -8.69 31.01 21.84
N ASN A 684 -8.71 30.67 20.55
CA ASN A 684 -9.80 29.94 19.89
C ASN A 684 -9.52 28.42 19.77
N SER A 685 -8.58 27.88 20.54
CA SER A 685 -8.22 26.45 20.55
C SER A 685 -9.44 25.55 20.84
N PRO A 686 -9.63 24.42 20.12
CA PRO A 686 -8.75 23.81 19.11
C PRO A 686 -8.69 24.57 17.77
N ALA A 687 -7.49 24.79 17.23
CA ALA A 687 -7.27 25.65 16.06
C ALA A 687 -6.18 25.13 15.11
N ILE A 688 -6.28 25.52 13.82
CA ILE A 688 -5.31 25.26 12.77
C ILE A 688 -4.80 26.60 12.22
N ILE A 689 -3.50 26.83 12.30
CA ILE A 689 -2.83 27.96 11.65
C ILE A 689 -2.30 27.46 10.31
N PHE A 690 -2.79 27.99 9.20
CA PHE A 690 -2.31 27.62 7.87
C PHE A 690 -1.48 28.75 7.26
N ILE A 691 -0.20 28.48 6.96
CA ILE A 691 0.74 29.41 6.33
C ILE A 691 0.90 29.00 4.87
N ASP A 692 0.26 29.75 3.97
CA ASP A 692 0.43 29.56 2.53
C ASP A 692 1.69 30.25 2.02
N GLU A 693 2.31 29.69 0.98
CA GLU A 693 3.56 30.17 0.39
C GLU A 693 4.66 30.48 1.44
N ILE A 694 4.91 29.53 2.35
CA ILE A 694 5.84 29.73 3.47
C ILE A 694 7.28 30.05 3.01
N ASP A 695 7.65 29.67 1.78
CA ASP A 695 8.94 30.01 1.17
C ASP A 695 9.13 31.51 0.90
N SER A 696 8.05 32.30 0.86
CA SER A 696 8.13 33.77 0.80
C SER A 696 8.51 34.39 2.15
N ILE A 697 8.01 33.83 3.26
CA ILE A 697 8.29 34.29 4.63
C ILE A 697 9.64 33.76 5.13
N ALA A 698 9.97 32.51 4.81
CA ALA A 698 11.12 31.82 5.37
C ALA A 698 12.03 31.15 4.32
N PRO A 699 12.62 31.93 3.39
CA PRO A 699 13.62 31.41 2.47
C PRO A 699 14.94 31.06 3.17
N LYS A 700 15.79 30.26 2.51
CA LYS A 700 17.16 29.97 2.96
C LYS A 700 17.95 31.26 3.22
N ARG A 701 18.59 31.34 4.40
CA ARG A 701 19.37 32.50 4.90
C ARG A 701 20.44 33.02 3.94
N GLU A 702 20.99 32.13 3.11
CA GLU A 702 22.01 32.44 2.10
C GLU A 702 21.44 33.25 0.93
N LYS A 703 20.16 33.03 0.58
CA LYS A 703 19.45 33.75 -0.47
C LYS A 703 18.79 35.04 0.03
N THR A 704 18.64 35.19 1.35
CA THR A 704 18.03 36.35 2.01
C THR A 704 18.98 37.54 2.02
N GLN A 705 18.68 38.59 1.25
CA GLN A 705 19.48 39.82 1.16
C GLN A 705 19.12 40.87 2.23
N GLY A 706 17.96 40.73 2.90
CA GLY A 706 17.47 41.70 3.90
C GLY A 706 17.59 41.24 5.37
N GLU A 707 17.92 42.19 6.26
CA GLU A 707 17.92 41.94 7.72
C GLU A 707 16.50 41.72 8.26
N VAL A 708 15.51 42.42 7.72
CA VAL A 708 14.09 42.31 8.09
C VAL A 708 13.57 40.88 7.84
N GLU A 709 13.87 40.31 6.68
CA GLU A 709 13.49 38.93 6.32
C GLU A 709 14.07 37.92 7.30
N ARG A 710 15.34 38.05 7.70
CA ARG A 710 15.98 37.16 8.68
C ARG A 710 15.33 37.25 10.07
N ARG A 711 14.85 38.42 10.47
CA ARG A 711 14.12 38.60 11.74
C ARG A 711 12.75 37.95 11.69
N ILE A 712 12.03 38.06 10.58
CA ILE A 712 10.74 37.39 10.36
C ILE A 712 10.92 35.86 10.47
N VAL A 713 11.93 35.28 9.81
CA VAL A 713 12.24 33.84 9.96
C VAL A 713 12.49 33.49 11.42
N SER A 714 13.34 34.25 12.12
CA SER A 714 13.67 34.01 13.53
C SER A 714 12.46 34.13 14.46
N GLN A 715 11.55 35.06 14.17
CA GLN A 715 10.30 35.26 14.91
C GLN A 715 9.36 34.06 14.70
N LEU A 716 9.20 33.58 13.47
CA LEU A 716 8.41 32.38 13.17
C LEU A 716 8.98 31.14 13.89
N LEU A 717 10.31 30.95 13.89
CA LEU A 717 10.96 29.87 14.63
C LEU A 717 10.64 29.95 16.13
N THR A 718 10.68 31.15 16.69
CA THR A 718 10.40 31.39 18.12
C THR A 718 8.93 31.11 18.46
N LEU A 719 8.00 31.48 17.58
CA LEU A 719 6.57 31.19 17.76
C LEU A 719 6.28 29.68 17.70
N MET A 720 6.90 28.96 16.75
CA MET A 720 6.78 27.50 16.63
C MET A 720 7.34 26.77 17.87
N ASP A 721 8.50 27.18 18.36
CA ASP A 721 9.10 26.61 19.58
C ASP A 721 8.27 26.96 20.83
N GLY A 722 7.68 28.16 20.84
CA GLY A 722 6.85 28.71 21.91
C GLY A 722 5.46 28.09 22.05
N LEU A 723 5.00 27.28 21.07
CA LEU A 723 3.76 26.52 21.17
C LEU A 723 3.84 25.54 22.34
N LYS A 724 3.11 25.84 23.41
CA LYS A 724 3.00 24.98 24.60
C LYS A 724 2.33 23.67 24.20
N SER A 725 2.78 22.54 24.75
CA SER A 725 2.14 21.23 24.50
C SER A 725 0.68 21.12 24.99
N ARG A 726 0.16 22.16 25.67
CA ARG A 726 -1.21 22.23 26.18
C ARG A 726 -2.16 23.05 25.29
N SER A 727 -1.65 23.87 24.38
CA SER A 727 -2.50 24.56 23.40
C SER A 727 -2.77 23.58 22.25
N HIS A 728 -4.04 23.26 21.99
CA HIS A 728 -4.45 22.32 20.94
C HIS A 728 -4.42 23.02 19.58
N VAL A 729 -3.23 23.49 19.19
CA VAL A 729 -2.97 24.27 17.98
C VAL A 729 -1.97 23.53 17.10
N ILE A 730 -2.33 23.34 15.83
CA ILE A 730 -1.46 22.71 14.82
C ILE A 730 -1.12 23.76 13.75
N VAL A 731 0.15 23.80 13.33
CA VAL A 731 0.60 24.69 12.25
C VAL A 731 0.76 23.90 10.96
N MET A 732 0.07 24.29 9.90
CA MET A 732 0.21 23.71 8.57
C MET A 732 0.88 24.72 7.65
N GLY A 733 1.97 24.35 6.99
CA GLY A 733 2.66 25.19 6.00
C GLY A 733 2.49 24.62 4.60
N ALA A 734 2.34 25.47 3.58
CA ALA A 734 2.33 25.05 2.19
C ALA A 734 3.46 25.71 1.40
N THR A 735 4.13 24.95 0.54
CA THR A 735 5.15 25.47 -0.40
C THR A 735 5.12 24.72 -1.73
N ASN A 736 5.57 25.37 -2.79
CA ASN A 736 5.82 24.70 -4.07
C ASN A 736 7.27 24.20 -4.18
N ARG A 737 8.17 24.67 -3.30
CA ARG A 737 9.62 24.45 -3.41
C ARG A 737 10.20 24.07 -2.04
N PRO A 738 10.21 22.78 -1.65
CA PRO A 738 10.71 22.37 -0.33
C PRO A 738 12.20 22.68 -0.10
N ASN A 739 12.96 22.89 -1.18
CA ASN A 739 14.37 23.24 -1.15
C ASN A 739 14.65 24.75 -0.94
N SER A 740 13.66 25.63 -1.09
CA SER A 740 13.83 27.08 -0.88
C SER A 740 13.67 27.49 0.58
N ILE A 741 13.01 26.68 1.40
CA ILE A 741 12.70 26.95 2.81
C ILE A 741 13.95 26.82 3.71
N ASP A 742 14.01 27.61 4.80
CA ASP A 742 15.07 27.50 5.81
C ASP A 742 15.08 26.08 6.45
N PRO A 743 16.20 25.34 6.41
CA PRO A 743 16.31 24.00 7.02
C PRO A 743 16.00 23.97 8.51
N ALA A 744 16.09 25.10 9.23
CA ALA A 744 15.72 25.19 10.63
C ALA A 744 14.23 24.95 10.87
N LEU A 745 13.36 25.25 9.90
CA LEU A 745 11.92 25.01 10.00
C LEU A 745 11.56 23.52 9.91
N ARG A 746 12.37 22.72 9.19
CA ARG A 746 12.20 21.28 8.97
C ARG A 746 12.74 20.40 10.10
N ARG A 747 13.10 21.00 11.25
CA ARG A 747 13.65 20.27 12.39
C ARG A 747 12.52 19.74 13.29
N PHE A 748 12.81 18.62 13.94
CA PHE A 748 11.89 18.00 14.89
C PHE A 748 11.41 18.99 15.96
N GLY A 749 10.09 19.05 16.18
CA GLY A 749 9.44 20.03 17.06
C GLY A 749 8.91 21.30 16.37
N ARG A 750 9.11 21.45 15.05
CA ARG A 750 8.54 22.50 14.20
C ARG A 750 7.71 21.86 13.08
N PHE A 751 8.15 21.93 11.82
CA PHE A 751 7.61 21.08 10.76
C PHE A 751 8.31 19.72 10.81
N ASP A 752 7.82 18.85 11.68
CA ASP A 752 8.33 17.50 11.89
C ASP A 752 7.70 16.47 10.93
N ARG A 753 6.62 16.85 10.24
CA ARG A 753 5.96 16.05 9.21
C ARG A 753 5.95 16.79 7.88
N GLU A 754 6.32 16.08 6.82
CA GLU A 754 6.29 16.58 5.44
C GLU A 754 5.42 15.65 4.61
N ILE A 755 4.49 16.22 3.83
CA ILE A 755 3.52 15.48 3.02
C ILE A 755 3.59 16.01 1.58
N ASP A 756 3.84 15.09 0.65
CA ASP A 756 3.91 15.37 -0.77
C ASP A 756 2.52 15.32 -1.42
N ILE A 757 2.02 16.47 -1.85
CA ILE A 757 0.79 16.66 -2.62
C ILE A 757 1.17 16.77 -4.09
N GLY A 758 1.50 15.62 -4.68
CA GLY A 758 1.89 15.47 -6.08
C GLY A 758 0.75 15.68 -7.08
N VAL A 759 1.06 15.47 -8.37
CA VAL A 759 0.07 15.47 -9.45
C VAL A 759 -0.83 14.23 -9.33
N PRO A 760 -2.15 14.34 -9.47
CA PRO A 760 -3.06 13.20 -9.41
C PRO A 760 -2.80 12.19 -10.54
N ASP A 761 -2.95 10.91 -10.21
CA ASP A 761 -2.97 9.80 -11.17
C ASP A 761 -4.30 9.79 -11.96
N GLU A 762 -4.45 8.88 -12.94
CA GLU A 762 -5.65 8.81 -13.79
C GLU A 762 -6.94 8.70 -12.96
N ILE A 763 -6.95 7.82 -11.95
CA ILE A 763 -8.08 7.64 -11.03
C ILE A 763 -8.33 8.94 -10.25
N GLY A 764 -7.28 9.59 -9.76
CA GLY A 764 -7.39 10.85 -9.04
C GLY A 764 -7.88 12.00 -9.90
N ARG A 765 -7.50 12.05 -11.18
CA ARG A 765 -8.03 13.03 -12.14
C ARG A 765 -9.51 12.81 -12.41
N LEU A 766 -9.94 11.55 -12.55
CA LEU A 766 -11.35 11.20 -12.67
C LEU A 766 -12.15 11.66 -11.44
N GLU A 767 -11.62 11.51 -10.23
CA GLU A 767 -12.25 12.02 -9.01
C GLU A 767 -12.39 13.54 -9.02
N VAL A 768 -11.33 14.26 -9.37
CA VAL A 768 -11.36 15.72 -9.46
C VAL A 768 -12.35 16.20 -10.53
N LEU A 769 -12.37 15.55 -11.70
CA LEU A 769 -13.35 15.83 -12.75
C LEU A 769 -14.77 15.64 -12.23
N ARG A 770 -15.07 14.52 -11.54
CA ARG A 770 -16.38 14.27 -10.93
C ARG A 770 -16.77 15.36 -9.92
N ILE A 771 -15.81 15.86 -9.12
CA ILE A 771 -16.08 16.94 -8.16
C ILE A 771 -16.44 18.24 -8.87
N HIS A 772 -15.71 18.61 -9.93
CA HIS A 772 -15.97 19.85 -10.66
C HIS A 772 -17.19 19.78 -11.59
N THR A 773 -17.54 18.59 -12.07
CA THR A 773 -18.73 18.39 -12.91
C THR A 773 -20.00 18.07 -12.13
N ARG A 774 -19.94 17.78 -10.81
CA ARG A 774 -21.12 17.44 -9.99
C ARG A 774 -22.25 18.48 -9.99
N ASN A 775 -21.92 19.74 -10.25
CA ASN A 775 -22.88 20.84 -10.32
C ASN A 775 -23.28 21.15 -11.76
N MET A 776 -22.59 20.60 -12.75
CA MET A 776 -22.83 20.82 -14.17
C MET A 776 -23.81 19.76 -14.68
N LYS A 777 -24.74 20.16 -15.55
CA LYS A 777 -25.56 19.20 -16.29
C LYS A 777 -24.73 18.67 -17.45
N LEU A 778 -24.30 17.41 -17.36
CA LEU A 778 -23.60 16.72 -18.44
C LEU A 778 -24.59 16.04 -19.37
N ASP A 779 -24.28 16.01 -20.66
CA ASP A 779 -24.98 15.18 -21.65
C ASP A 779 -24.52 13.71 -21.55
N ASP A 780 -25.30 12.79 -22.10
CA ASP A 780 -25.04 11.34 -22.02
C ASP A 780 -23.79 10.94 -22.83
N ASP A 781 -23.32 11.80 -23.73
CA ASP A 781 -22.12 11.60 -24.55
C ASP A 781 -20.80 11.85 -23.80
N VAL A 782 -20.85 12.44 -22.60
CA VAL A 782 -19.66 12.86 -21.86
C VAL A 782 -18.99 11.67 -21.16
N ASP A 783 -17.81 11.31 -21.66
CA ASP A 783 -16.93 10.30 -21.04
C ASP A 783 -15.82 10.97 -20.21
N LEU A 784 -16.05 11.09 -18.89
CA LEU A 784 -15.06 11.63 -17.94
C LEU A 784 -13.81 10.73 -17.81
N GLU A 785 -13.94 9.43 -18.09
CA GLU A 785 -12.81 8.49 -18.02
C GLU A 785 -11.86 8.72 -19.19
N ALA A 786 -12.38 8.93 -20.40
CA ALA A 786 -11.59 9.34 -21.56
C ALA A 786 -10.85 10.67 -21.29
N ILE A 787 -11.54 11.67 -20.73
CA ILE A 787 -10.90 12.95 -20.36
C ILE A 787 -9.80 12.73 -19.31
N SER A 788 -9.99 11.85 -18.33
CA SER A 788 -8.98 11.54 -17.31
C SER A 788 -7.71 10.91 -17.89
N ARG A 789 -7.85 10.09 -18.95
CA ARG A 789 -6.71 9.52 -19.70
C ARG A 789 -5.95 10.59 -20.49
N ASP A 790 -6.68 11.50 -21.14
CA ASP A 790 -6.08 12.51 -22.02
C ASP A 790 -5.47 13.71 -21.24
N THR A 791 -5.82 13.89 -19.97
CA THR A 791 -5.36 14.99 -19.10
C THR A 791 -4.11 14.65 -18.28
N HIS A 792 -3.13 13.97 -18.88
CA HIS A 792 -1.88 13.63 -18.17
C HIS A 792 -1.13 14.87 -17.68
N GLY A 793 -0.63 14.82 -16.44
CA GLY A 793 0.10 15.94 -15.85
C GLY A 793 -0.77 17.13 -15.38
N TYR A 794 -2.10 17.07 -15.55
CA TYR A 794 -2.99 18.11 -15.06
C TYR A 794 -3.07 18.05 -13.53
N VAL A 795 -2.92 19.21 -12.88
CA VAL A 795 -3.20 19.34 -11.45
C VAL A 795 -4.67 19.63 -11.21
N GLY A 796 -5.13 19.57 -9.95
CA GLY A 796 -6.53 19.81 -9.62
C GLY A 796 -7.07 21.15 -10.14
N ALA A 797 -6.25 22.21 -10.06
CA ALA A 797 -6.61 23.52 -10.63
C ALA A 797 -6.72 23.52 -12.16
N ASP A 798 -5.90 22.74 -12.87
CA ASP A 798 -5.98 22.65 -14.34
C ASP A 798 -7.27 21.94 -14.76
N LEU A 799 -7.66 20.87 -14.05
CA LEU A 799 -8.93 20.17 -14.29
C LEU A 799 -10.14 21.04 -13.96
N ALA A 800 -10.07 21.83 -12.88
CA ALA A 800 -11.10 22.82 -12.56
C ALA A 800 -11.24 23.86 -13.68
N ALA A 801 -10.12 24.35 -14.21
CA ALA A 801 -10.11 25.28 -15.34
C ALA A 801 -10.66 24.62 -16.61
N LEU A 802 -10.31 23.36 -16.89
CA LEU A 802 -10.85 22.59 -18.01
C LEU A 802 -12.38 22.47 -17.96
N CYS A 803 -12.94 22.10 -16.80
CA CYS A 803 -14.40 22.05 -16.61
C CYS A 803 -15.04 23.42 -16.77
N THR A 804 -14.39 24.47 -16.26
CA THR A 804 -14.88 25.86 -16.38
C THR A 804 -14.90 26.32 -17.83
N GLU A 805 -13.85 26.05 -18.60
CA GLU A 805 -13.81 26.39 -20.04
C GLU A 805 -14.83 25.58 -20.84
N ALA A 806 -15.05 24.31 -20.52
CA ALA A 806 -16.10 23.51 -21.14
C ALA A 806 -17.50 24.09 -20.85
N ALA A 807 -17.76 24.52 -19.60
CA ALA A 807 -19.00 25.20 -19.23
C ALA A 807 -19.17 26.53 -19.97
N LEU A 808 -18.11 27.36 -20.03
CA LEU A 808 -18.13 28.63 -20.75
C LEU A 808 -18.36 28.44 -22.25
N GLN A 809 -17.82 27.37 -22.84
CA GLN A 809 -18.08 27.04 -24.24
C GLN A 809 -19.56 26.72 -24.48
N CYS A 810 -20.18 25.92 -23.60
CA CYS A 810 -21.63 25.68 -23.64
C CYS A 810 -22.43 26.99 -23.50
N ILE A 811 -22.03 27.89 -22.60
CA ILE A 811 -22.70 29.19 -22.41
C ILE A 811 -22.58 30.04 -23.67
N ARG A 812 -21.39 30.13 -24.29
CA ARG A 812 -21.15 30.90 -25.52
C ARG A 812 -22.05 30.45 -26.68
N GLU A 813 -22.31 29.16 -26.82
CA GLU A 813 -23.21 28.62 -27.86
C GLU A 813 -24.69 28.94 -27.61
N LYS A 814 -25.06 29.25 -26.37
CA LYS A 814 -26.43 29.58 -25.96
C LYS A 814 -26.64 31.08 -25.68
N MET A 815 -25.60 31.91 -25.84
CA MET A 815 -25.66 33.36 -25.63
C MET A 815 -26.68 34.06 -26.54
N ASP A 816 -26.95 33.53 -27.74
CA ASP A 816 -27.94 34.10 -28.67
C ASP A 816 -29.39 33.98 -28.17
N VAL A 817 -29.65 33.14 -27.15
CA VAL A 817 -30.98 32.84 -26.59
C VAL A 817 -31.19 33.52 -25.23
N ILE A 818 -30.12 33.98 -24.58
CA ILE A 818 -30.15 34.61 -23.25
C ILE A 818 -30.22 36.13 -23.43
N ASP A 819 -31.25 36.78 -22.90
CA ASP A 819 -31.31 38.25 -22.86
C ASP A 819 -30.36 38.78 -21.78
N LEU A 820 -29.35 39.55 -22.19
CA LEU A 820 -28.32 40.12 -21.31
C LEU A 820 -28.82 41.36 -20.54
N GLU A 821 -30.01 41.89 -20.88
CA GLU A 821 -30.60 43.05 -20.22
C GLU A 821 -31.39 42.70 -18.94
N ASP A 822 -31.75 41.42 -18.74
CA ASP A 822 -32.44 40.95 -17.54
C ASP A 822 -31.46 40.69 -16.36
N GLU A 823 -31.78 41.24 -15.18
CA GLU A 823 -30.98 41.05 -13.95
C GLU A 823 -31.08 39.63 -13.36
N SER A 824 -32.01 38.80 -13.85
CA SER A 824 -32.26 37.43 -13.37
C SER A 824 -32.53 36.47 -14.53
N ILE A 825 -31.91 35.29 -14.50
CA ILE A 825 -32.08 34.27 -15.54
C ILE A 825 -33.17 33.27 -15.11
N ASP A 826 -34.08 32.93 -16.02
CA ASP A 826 -35.13 31.93 -15.79
C ASP A 826 -34.54 30.53 -15.56
N ALA A 827 -35.02 29.84 -14.51
CA ALA A 827 -34.65 28.48 -14.17
C ALA A 827 -34.92 27.45 -15.29
N GLU A 828 -35.90 27.68 -16.17
CA GLU A 828 -36.16 26.78 -17.31
C GLU A 828 -35.03 26.83 -18.36
N VAL A 829 -34.49 28.02 -18.64
CA VAL A 829 -33.36 28.21 -19.55
C VAL A 829 -32.11 27.55 -18.97
N LEU A 830 -31.87 27.73 -17.67
CA LEU A 830 -30.77 27.09 -16.93
C LEU A 830 -30.84 25.55 -17.00
N ASN A 831 -32.04 24.97 -16.95
CA ASN A 831 -32.23 23.52 -17.04
C ASN A 831 -32.07 22.94 -18.46
N SER A 832 -32.18 23.77 -19.50
CA SER A 832 -31.98 23.35 -20.89
C SER A 832 -30.50 23.29 -21.31
N MET A 833 -29.60 23.93 -20.56
CA MET A 833 -28.16 23.91 -20.85
C MET A 833 -27.53 22.60 -20.40
N ALA A 834 -26.92 21.86 -21.33
CA ALA A 834 -26.16 20.64 -21.07
C ALA A 834 -24.79 20.73 -21.73
N VAL A 835 -23.75 20.33 -21.00
CA VAL A 835 -22.36 20.34 -21.47
C VAL A 835 -22.06 19.00 -22.14
N THR A 836 -21.58 19.07 -23.39
CA THR A 836 -21.32 17.91 -24.26
C THR A 836 -19.85 17.53 -24.29
N MET A 837 -19.53 16.35 -24.84
CA MET A 837 -18.14 15.90 -24.98
C MET A 837 -17.31 16.81 -25.92
N ASP A 838 -17.94 17.42 -26.92
CA ASP A 838 -17.26 18.33 -27.85
C ASP A 838 -16.84 19.65 -27.17
N HIS A 839 -17.58 20.10 -26.15
CA HIS A 839 -17.15 21.23 -25.31
C HIS A 839 -15.86 20.89 -24.55
N PHE A 840 -15.74 19.67 -24.02
CA PHE A 840 -14.51 19.20 -23.36
C PHE A 840 -13.34 19.04 -24.34
N LYS A 841 -13.56 18.50 -25.55
CA LYS A 841 -12.51 18.42 -26.58
C LYS A 841 -11.99 19.81 -26.98
N THR A 842 -12.90 20.78 -27.11
CA THR A 842 -12.53 22.17 -27.40
C THR A 842 -11.72 22.77 -26.26
N ALA A 843 -12.14 22.54 -25.01
CA ALA A 843 -11.44 23.01 -23.83
C ALA A 843 -10.03 22.39 -23.71
N LEU A 844 -9.86 21.10 -24.02
CA LEU A 844 -8.56 20.41 -24.05
C LEU A 844 -7.58 21.03 -25.05
N GLY A 845 -8.08 21.57 -26.17
CA GLY A 845 -7.26 22.28 -27.15
C GLY A 845 -6.75 23.65 -26.68
N LEU A 846 -7.38 24.23 -25.65
CA LEU A 846 -7.07 25.55 -25.11
C LEU A 846 -6.31 25.47 -23.77
N SER A 847 -6.54 24.42 -22.98
CA SER A 847 -5.94 24.25 -21.66
C SER A 847 -4.49 23.75 -21.76
N ASN A 848 -3.56 24.45 -21.12
CA ASN A 848 -2.17 24.03 -21.00
C ASN A 848 -1.85 23.63 -19.55
N PRO A 849 -1.38 22.39 -19.30
CA PRO A 849 -1.10 21.88 -17.95
C PRO A 849 -0.05 22.74 -17.23
N SER A 850 -0.32 23.09 -15.98
CA SER A 850 0.53 23.96 -15.16
C SER A 850 1.78 23.23 -14.66
N ALA A 851 1.72 21.91 -14.47
CA ALA A 851 2.87 21.11 -14.04
C ALA A 851 3.96 20.94 -15.11
N LEU A 852 3.62 21.12 -16.40
CA LEU A 852 4.52 20.85 -17.54
C LEU A 852 5.24 22.09 -18.09
N ARG A 853 5.07 23.27 -17.46
CA ARG A 853 5.63 24.55 -17.96
C ARG A 853 7.13 24.77 -17.68
N GLU A 854 7.74 24.02 -16.75
CA GLU A 854 9.17 24.12 -16.44
C GLU A 854 9.91 22.84 -16.90
N THR A 855 10.52 22.86 -18.09
CA THR A 855 11.18 21.74 -18.81
C THR A 855 10.26 20.55 -19.09
N VAL A 856 9.93 20.34 -20.38
CA VAL A 856 8.85 19.47 -20.86
C VAL A 856 9.08 18.01 -20.45
N VAL A 857 8.30 17.55 -19.47
CA VAL A 857 8.13 16.13 -19.15
C VAL A 857 6.99 15.63 -20.04
N GLU A 858 7.30 14.87 -21.09
CA GLU A 858 6.29 14.30 -22.00
C GLU A 858 6.10 12.81 -21.68
N VAL A 859 4.89 12.27 -21.82
CA VAL A 859 4.74 10.82 -22.00
C VAL A 859 4.73 10.58 -23.51
N PRO A 860 5.67 9.81 -24.06
CA PRO A 860 5.75 9.64 -25.50
C PRO A 860 4.55 8.84 -26.01
N ASN A 861 3.99 9.23 -27.14
CA ASN A 861 2.90 8.52 -27.82
C ASN A 861 3.38 7.42 -28.78
N VAL A 862 4.68 7.15 -28.80
CA VAL A 862 5.32 6.19 -29.69
C VAL A 862 5.24 4.81 -29.05
N THR A 863 4.73 3.80 -29.74
CA THR A 863 4.70 2.40 -29.26
C THR A 863 5.72 1.54 -29.99
N TRP A 864 5.90 0.27 -29.57
CA TRP A 864 6.76 -0.68 -30.29
C TRP A 864 6.34 -0.92 -31.74
N ASP A 865 5.05 -0.73 -32.06
CA ASP A 865 4.51 -0.87 -33.41
C ASP A 865 4.91 0.28 -34.35
N ASP A 866 5.30 1.43 -33.80
CA ASP A 866 5.84 2.55 -34.57
C ASP A 866 7.32 2.32 -34.98
N ILE A 867 7.97 1.30 -34.43
CA ILE A 867 9.38 0.98 -34.68
C ILE A 867 9.49 -0.34 -35.43
N GLY A 868 9.87 -0.27 -36.71
CA GLY A 868 10.08 -1.45 -37.54
C GLY A 868 11.42 -2.15 -37.27
N GLY A 869 11.38 -3.45 -36.94
CA GLY A 869 12.56 -4.29 -36.75
C GLY A 869 13.24 -4.10 -35.39
N LEU A 870 14.54 -4.41 -35.31
CA LEU A 870 15.35 -4.31 -34.08
C LEU A 870 14.83 -5.15 -32.90
N GLU A 871 14.19 -6.29 -33.16
CA GLU A 871 13.50 -7.10 -32.14
C GLU A 871 14.42 -7.55 -30.98
N ASN A 872 15.68 -7.84 -31.28
CA ASN A 872 16.66 -8.17 -30.24
C ASN A 872 16.94 -6.98 -29.31
N VAL A 873 17.02 -5.77 -29.85
CA VAL A 873 17.24 -4.53 -29.08
C VAL A 873 16.01 -4.17 -28.25
N LYS A 874 14.80 -4.37 -28.81
CA LYS A 874 13.55 -4.19 -28.07
C LYS A 874 13.50 -5.10 -26.84
N ARG A 875 13.78 -6.40 -27.03
CA ARG A 875 13.82 -7.37 -25.92
C ARG A 875 14.88 -7.01 -24.87
N GLU A 876 16.08 -6.62 -25.30
CA GLU A 876 17.15 -6.19 -24.37
C GLU A 876 16.74 -4.95 -23.56
N LEU A 877 16.00 -4.00 -24.17
CA LEU A 877 15.46 -2.83 -23.46
C LEU A 877 14.35 -3.18 -22.48
N GLN A 878 13.47 -4.12 -22.82
CA GLN A 878 12.47 -4.64 -21.88
C GLN A 878 13.16 -5.30 -20.68
N GLU A 879 14.19 -6.11 -20.91
CA GLU A 879 14.96 -6.75 -19.83
C GLU A 879 15.68 -5.72 -18.93
N THR A 880 16.16 -4.63 -19.52
CA THR A 880 17.00 -3.63 -18.84
C THR A 880 16.19 -2.55 -18.11
N VAL A 881 15.02 -2.16 -18.65
CA VAL A 881 14.22 -1.03 -18.14
C VAL A 881 12.86 -1.51 -17.62
N GLN A 882 12.14 -2.35 -18.36
CA GLN A 882 10.80 -2.80 -17.97
C GLN A 882 10.85 -3.80 -16.80
N TYR A 883 11.72 -4.81 -16.85
CA TYR A 883 11.76 -5.82 -15.79
C TYR A 883 12.15 -5.27 -14.41
N PRO A 884 13.11 -4.31 -14.26
CA PRO A 884 13.36 -3.70 -12.96
C PRO A 884 12.18 -2.89 -12.41
N VAL A 885 11.32 -2.34 -13.28
CA VAL A 885 10.15 -1.54 -12.88
C VAL A 885 8.97 -2.44 -12.52
N GLU A 886 8.67 -3.42 -13.34
CA GLU A 886 7.52 -4.33 -13.15
C GLU A 886 7.81 -5.48 -12.18
N HIS A 887 9.09 -5.88 -12.07
CA HIS A 887 9.52 -7.03 -11.27
C HIS A 887 10.74 -6.74 -10.36
N PRO A 888 10.72 -5.67 -9.54
CA PRO A 888 11.83 -5.36 -8.63
C PRO A 888 12.17 -6.51 -7.69
N GLU A 889 11.17 -7.32 -7.30
CA GLU A 889 11.33 -8.49 -6.45
C GLU A 889 12.24 -9.56 -7.08
N LYS A 890 12.27 -9.67 -8.41
CA LYS A 890 13.16 -10.61 -9.11
C LYS A 890 14.61 -10.15 -9.02
N PHE A 891 14.89 -8.86 -9.23
CA PHE A 891 16.24 -8.30 -9.13
C PHE A 891 16.78 -8.40 -7.69
N GLU A 892 15.94 -8.12 -6.70
CA GLU A 892 16.27 -8.32 -5.28
C GLU A 892 16.50 -9.80 -4.95
N LYS A 893 15.65 -10.71 -5.46
CA LYS A 893 15.81 -12.17 -5.29
C LYS A 893 17.15 -12.68 -5.81
N TYR A 894 17.62 -12.15 -6.95
CA TYR A 894 18.92 -12.51 -7.53
C TYR A 894 20.09 -11.67 -6.99
N GLY A 895 19.83 -10.73 -6.05
CA GLY A 895 20.86 -9.86 -5.46
C GLY A 895 21.55 -8.96 -6.49
N MET A 896 20.91 -8.74 -7.64
CA MET A 896 21.47 -7.98 -8.75
C MET A 896 20.88 -6.57 -8.70
N ALA A 897 21.74 -5.56 -8.56
CA ALA A 897 21.30 -4.18 -8.74
C ALA A 897 20.91 -3.97 -10.22
N PRO A 898 19.73 -3.39 -10.52
CA PRO A 898 19.40 -3.06 -11.89
C PRO A 898 20.41 -2.05 -12.44
N SER A 899 20.77 -2.20 -13.71
CA SER A 899 21.62 -1.25 -14.43
C SER A 899 20.98 0.13 -14.41
N LYS A 900 21.76 1.14 -14.04
CA LYS A 900 21.26 2.52 -13.88
C LYS A 900 21.09 3.25 -15.21
N GLY A 901 21.74 2.79 -16.27
CA GLY A 901 21.59 3.43 -17.55
C GLY A 901 22.16 2.69 -18.75
N VAL A 902 21.66 3.10 -19.92
CA VAL A 902 21.94 2.50 -21.22
C VAL A 902 22.55 3.56 -22.13
N LEU A 903 23.58 3.21 -22.91
CA LEU A 903 24.10 4.03 -24.00
C LEU A 903 23.75 3.39 -25.35
N PHE A 904 22.93 4.08 -26.12
CA PHE A 904 22.67 3.80 -27.52
C PHE A 904 23.77 4.38 -28.39
N TYR A 905 24.38 3.54 -29.22
CA TYR A 905 25.33 3.98 -30.24
C TYR A 905 25.09 3.31 -31.59
N GLY A 906 25.38 4.05 -32.66
CA GLY A 906 25.23 3.54 -34.02
C GLY A 906 25.03 4.68 -35.02
N PRO A 907 24.88 4.35 -36.32
CA PRO A 907 24.66 5.34 -37.37
C PRO A 907 23.46 6.27 -37.09
N PRO A 908 23.50 7.51 -37.61
CA PRO A 908 22.38 8.44 -37.51
C PRO A 908 21.14 7.88 -38.23
N GLY A 909 19.95 8.30 -37.78
CA GLY A 909 18.70 7.94 -38.46
C GLY A 909 18.21 6.50 -38.29
N CYS A 910 18.74 5.75 -37.33
CA CYS A 910 18.36 4.34 -37.08
C CYS A 910 17.37 4.15 -35.90
N GLY A 911 16.71 5.21 -35.43
CA GLY A 911 15.63 5.11 -34.45
C GLY A 911 16.05 5.14 -32.97
N LYS A 912 17.26 5.59 -32.62
CA LYS A 912 17.73 5.72 -31.21
C LYS A 912 16.76 6.52 -30.33
N THR A 913 16.36 7.70 -30.80
CA THR A 913 15.39 8.57 -30.11
C THR A 913 13.99 7.96 -30.05
N LEU A 914 13.57 7.24 -31.11
CA LEU A 914 12.27 6.56 -31.13
C LEU A 914 12.22 5.39 -30.15
N LEU A 915 13.30 4.61 -30.03
CA LEU A 915 13.42 3.51 -29.08
C LEU A 915 13.31 4.01 -27.63
N ALA A 916 13.98 5.11 -27.30
CA ALA A 916 13.89 5.73 -25.98
C ALA A 916 12.47 6.21 -25.66
N LYS A 917 11.75 6.71 -26.66
CA LYS A 917 10.34 7.11 -26.52
C LYS A 917 9.41 5.90 -26.36
N ALA A 918 9.62 4.84 -27.12
CA ALA A 918 8.79 3.64 -27.04
C ALA A 918 8.94 2.90 -25.72
N ILE A 919 10.16 2.75 -25.18
CA ILE A 919 10.35 2.10 -23.87
C ILE A 919 9.72 2.91 -22.74
N ALA A 920 9.78 4.25 -22.79
CA ALA A 920 9.15 5.10 -21.80
C ALA A 920 7.61 4.97 -21.82
N ASN A 921 7.01 4.88 -23.02
CA ASN A 921 5.58 4.64 -23.17
C ASN A 921 5.18 3.23 -22.68
N GLU A 922 5.95 2.20 -23.01
CA GLU A 922 5.69 0.83 -22.57
C GLU A 922 5.69 0.71 -21.04
N CYS A 923 6.65 1.37 -20.38
CA CYS A 923 6.74 1.41 -18.92
C CYS A 923 5.76 2.40 -18.26
N GLN A 924 4.91 3.09 -19.05
CA GLN A 924 4.04 4.19 -18.59
C GLN A 924 4.81 5.22 -17.73
N ALA A 925 6.05 5.49 -18.12
CA ALA A 925 6.97 6.35 -17.40
C ALA A 925 7.06 7.73 -18.04
N ASN A 926 7.32 8.74 -17.20
CA ASN A 926 7.57 10.10 -17.67
C ASN A 926 8.87 10.16 -18.49
N PHE A 927 8.88 10.89 -19.62
CA PHE A 927 10.06 11.01 -20.49
C PHE A 927 10.59 12.45 -20.47
N ILE A 928 11.87 12.58 -20.13
CA ILE A 928 12.57 13.86 -20.14
C ILE A 928 13.66 13.75 -21.19
N SER A 929 13.50 14.48 -22.31
CA SER A 929 14.51 14.58 -23.35
C SER A 929 15.37 15.81 -23.13
N VAL A 930 16.68 15.63 -23.05
CA VAL A 930 17.67 16.71 -22.99
C VAL A 930 18.61 16.56 -24.18
N LYS A 931 18.66 17.57 -25.04
CA LYS A 931 19.61 17.57 -26.17
C LYS A 931 20.93 18.18 -25.71
N GLY A 932 22.06 17.63 -26.14
CA GLY A 932 23.38 18.13 -25.75
C GLY A 932 23.60 19.65 -25.93
N PRO A 933 23.15 20.28 -27.03
CA PRO A 933 23.21 21.74 -27.17
C PRO A 933 22.40 22.54 -26.15
N GLU A 934 21.29 22.00 -25.63
CA GLU A 934 20.44 22.69 -24.64
C GLU A 934 21.20 22.91 -23.33
N LEU A 935 22.05 21.95 -22.95
CA LEU A 935 22.93 22.05 -21.78
C LEU A 935 24.03 23.12 -21.93
N LEU A 936 24.38 23.51 -23.17
CA LEU A 936 25.37 24.54 -23.47
C LEU A 936 24.77 25.94 -23.64
N THR A 937 23.54 26.03 -24.16
CA THR A 937 22.86 27.32 -24.46
C THR A 937 22.31 28.05 -23.23
N MET A 938 22.07 27.34 -22.13
CA MET A 938 21.53 27.92 -20.90
C MET A 938 22.65 28.60 -20.08
N TRP A 939 23.07 29.78 -20.55
CA TRP A 939 23.90 30.82 -19.90
C TRP A 939 25.22 30.39 -19.22
N PHE A 940 26.31 31.03 -19.65
CA PHE A 940 27.65 30.90 -19.06
C PHE A 940 27.63 31.18 -17.53
N GLY A 941 27.63 30.12 -16.71
CA GLY A 941 27.77 30.19 -15.25
C GLY A 941 26.75 29.39 -14.43
N GLU A 942 25.56 29.09 -14.97
CA GLU A 942 24.48 28.40 -14.24
C GLU A 942 24.26 26.93 -14.65
N SER A 943 25.02 26.45 -15.64
CA SER A 943 24.82 25.14 -16.26
C SER A 943 24.93 23.95 -15.27
N GLU A 944 25.70 24.07 -14.18
CA GLU A 944 25.78 23.03 -13.13
C GLU A 944 24.51 22.94 -12.27
N ALA A 945 23.92 24.09 -11.92
CA ALA A 945 22.68 24.14 -11.14
C ALA A 945 21.51 23.56 -11.96
N ASN A 946 21.50 23.82 -13.27
CA ASN A 946 20.49 23.30 -14.18
C ASN A 946 20.57 21.78 -14.37
N VAL A 947 21.79 21.21 -14.46
CA VAL A 947 21.95 19.74 -14.46
C VAL A 947 21.35 19.15 -13.19
N ARG A 948 21.66 19.72 -12.02
CA ARG A 948 21.05 19.26 -10.75
C ARG A 948 19.52 19.38 -10.79
N GLU A 949 18.98 20.49 -11.29
CA GLU A 949 17.54 20.69 -11.41
C GLU A 949 16.86 19.64 -12.32
N ILE A 950 17.48 19.29 -13.44
CA ILE A 950 16.99 18.24 -14.35
C ILE A 950 16.92 16.88 -13.63
N PHE A 951 17.97 16.50 -12.90
CA PHE A 951 17.98 15.27 -12.12
C PHE A 951 17.02 15.33 -10.92
N ASP A 952 16.84 16.48 -10.27
CA ASP A 952 15.83 16.70 -9.22
C ASP A 952 14.41 16.50 -9.77
N LYS A 953 14.11 17.04 -10.95
CA LYS A 953 12.82 16.89 -11.64
C LYS A 953 12.56 15.45 -12.05
N ALA A 954 13.55 14.76 -12.60
CA ALA A 954 13.45 13.34 -12.90
C ALA A 954 13.14 12.51 -11.63
N ARG A 955 13.75 12.87 -10.49
CA ARG A 955 13.51 12.23 -9.17
C ARG A 955 12.17 12.57 -8.54
N GLN A 956 11.55 13.69 -8.90
CA GLN A 956 10.19 14.07 -8.49
C GLN A 956 9.14 13.41 -9.39
N SER A 957 9.48 13.20 -10.66
CA SER A 957 8.60 12.62 -11.68
C SER A 957 8.76 11.10 -11.81
N ALA A 958 9.34 10.42 -10.82
CA ALA A 958 9.55 8.96 -10.87
C ALA A 958 8.21 8.21 -10.82
N PRO A 959 7.98 7.16 -11.63
CA PRO A 959 8.92 6.52 -12.58
C PRO A 959 9.20 7.39 -13.83
N CYS A 960 10.49 7.56 -14.17
CA CYS A 960 10.93 8.48 -15.24
C CYS A 960 12.11 7.92 -16.04
N VAL A 961 12.09 8.12 -17.35
CA VAL A 961 13.22 7.92 -18.27
C VAL A 961 13.85 9.27 -18.60
N LEU A 962 15.11 9.45 -18.23
CA LEU A 962 15.92 10.62 -18.55
C LEU A 962 16.79 10.33 -19.77
N PHE A 963 16.44 10.92 -20.90
CA PHE A 963 17.08 10.69 -22.19
C PHE A 963 18.01 11.85 -22.58
N PHE A 964 19.30 11.55 -22.73
CA PHE A 964 20.30 12.47 -23.24
C PHE A 964 20.58 12.17 -24.71
N ASP A 965 20.09 13.01 -25.62
CA ASP A 965 20.37 12.90 -27.05
C ASP A 965 21.60 13.71 -27.44
N GLU A 966 22.32 13.25 -28.47
CA GLU A 966 23.54 13.88 -28.99
C GLU A 966 24.62 14.11 -27.90
N LEU A 967 24.89 13.08 -27.08
CA LEU A 967 25.92 13.15 -26.04
C LEU A 967 27.32 13.46 -26.59
N ASP A 968 27.57 13.18 -27.87
CA ASP A 968 28.80 13.51 -28.58
C ASP A 968 29.06 15.02 -28.72
N SER A 969 28.08 15.88 -28.44
CA SER A 969 28.24 17.34 -28.40
C SER A 969 28.81 17.88 -27.08
N ILE A 970 28.63 17.16 -25.96
CA ILE A 970 29.02 17.61 -24.62
C ILE A 970 30.03 16.70 -23.91
N ALA A 971 30.03 15.40 -24.22
CA ALA A 971 30.80 14.39 -23.51
C ALA A 971 32.06 13.96 -24.28
N VAL A 972 32.76 14.93 -24.87
CA VAL A 972 33.98 14.68 -25.66
C VAL A 972 35.15 14.35 -24.73
N GLN A 973 36.02 13.44 -25.15
CA GLN A 973 37.22 13.03 -24.42
C GLN A 973 38.07 14.22 -23.97
N ARG A 974 38.34 14.29 -22.66
CA ARG A 974 39.11 15.37 -22.00
C ARG A 974 40.48 15.53 -22.65
N GLY A 975 40.81 16.76 -23.08
CA GLY A 975 42.13 17.11 -23.63
C GLY A 975 42.31 16.90 -25.14
N SER A 976 41.26 16.55 -25.89
CA SER A 976 41.33 16.43 -27.36
C SER A 976 41.30 17.77 -28.11
N SER A 977 40.93 18.87 -27.45
CA SER A 977 40.92 20.23 -28.01
C SER A 977 42.03 21.09 -27.40
N SER A 978 42.99 21.48 -28.24
CA SER A 978 44.08 22.43 -27.92
C SER A 978 43.58 23.88 -27.85
N GLY A 979 42.75 24.20 -26.85
CA GLY A 979 42.28 25.57 -26.60
C GLY A 979 41.49 25.71 -25.30
N ASP A 980 41.67 26.86 -24.63
CA ASP A 980 41.16 27.26 -23.30
C ASP A 980 39.61 27.36 -23.19
N ALA A 981 38.87 26.80 -24.14
CA ALA A 981 37.40 26.86 -24.23
C ALA A 981 36.68 25.64 -23.61
N GLY A 982 37.41 24.61 -23.14
CA GLY A 982 36.85 23.34 -22.64
C GLY A 982 36.23 23.37 -21.24
N GLY A 983 36.48 24.41 -20.44
CA GLY A 983 36.14 24.41 -19.01
C GLY A 983 34.64 24.42 -18.66
N ALA A 984 33.75 24.77 -19.59
CA ALA A 984 32.29 24.73 -19.35
C ALA A 984 31.72 23.32 -19.55
N ALA A 985 32.08 22.65 -20.66
CA ALA A 985 31.66 21.28 -20.95
C ALA A 985 32.21 20.30 -19.90
N ASP A 986 33.46 20.46 -19.47
CA ASP A 986 34.07 19.63 -18.43
C ASP A 986 33.35 19.75 -17.08
N ARG A 987 32.88 20.95 -16.72
CA ARG A 987 32.11 21.21 -15.49
C ARG A 987 30.72 20.56 -15.53
N VAL A 988 30.02 20.72 -16.64
CA VAL A 988 28.73 20.07 -16.90
C VAL A 988 28.86 18.55 -16.85
N LEU A 989 29.90 17.99 -17.47
CA LEU A 989 30.18 16.55 -17.44
C LEU A 989 30.45 16.04 -16.03
N ASN A 990 31.29 16.72 -15.24
CA ASN A 990 31.56 16.33 -13.85
C ASN A 990 30.30 16.39 -12.97
N GLN A 991 29.45 17.41 -13.17
CA GLN A 991 28.18 17.51 -12.45
C GLN A 991 27.23 16.37 -12.84
N MET A 992 27.12 16.05 -14.13
CA MET A 992 26.34 14.91 -14.62
C MET A 992 26.81 13.59 -14.00
N LEU A 993 28.12 13.35 -13.94
CA LEU A 993 28.69 12.16 -13.29
C LEU A 993 28.36 12.10 -11.79
N THR A 994 28.41 13.24 -11.10
CA THR A 994 28.08 13.34 -9.68
C THR A 994 26.62 13.03 -9.42
N GLU A 995 25.71 13.55 -10.26
CA GLU A 995 24.28 13.24 -10.14
C GLU A 995 24.03 11.75 -10.44
N MET A 996 24.60 11.18 -11.50
CA MET A 996 24.47 9.75 -11.84
C MET A 996 24.95 8.81 -10.71
N ASP A 997 26.10 9.11 -10.09
CA ASP A 997 26.62 8.33 -8.96
C ASP A 997 25.76 8.54 -7.69
N GLY A 998 25.25 9.75 -7.48
CA GLY A 998 24.39 10.15 -6.37
C GLY A 998 22.95 9.63 -6.45
N MET A 999 22.56 8.98 -7.54
CA MET A 999 21.26 8.33 -7.67
C MET A 999 21.20 7.05 -6.84
N ASN A 1000 20.44 7.10 -5.73
CA ASN A 1000 20.11 5.93 -4.94
C ASN A 1000 19.26 4.94 -5.76
N ALA A 1001 19.59 3.64 -5.68
CA ALA A 1001 18.90 2.56 -6.41
C ALA A 1001 17.40 2.39 -6.06
N LYS A 1002 16.88 3.15 -5.08
CA LYS A 1002 15.48 3.08 -4.63
C LYS A 1002 14.51 3.98 -5.41
N LYS A 1003 15.00 4.96 -6.17
CA LYS A 1003 14.14 5.79 -7.04
C LYS A 1003 14.21 5.26 -8.47
N THR A 1004 13.06 4.93 -9.07
CA THR A 1004 12.88 4.35 -10.41
C THR A 1004 13.11 5.37 -11.53
N VAL A 1005 14.32 5.93 -11.59
CA VAL A 1005 14.73 6.85 -12.67
C VAL A 1005 15.81 6.18 -13.50
N PHE A 1006 15.54 5.98 -14.78
CA PHE A 1006 16.43 5.31 -15.73
C PHE A 1006 17.09 6.32 -16.65
N ILE A 1007 18.39 6.17 -16.88
CA ILE A 1007 19.15 7.10 -17.73
C ILE A 1007 19.46 6.44 -19.07
N ILE A 1008 19.08 7.08 -20.17
CA ILE A 1008 19.40 6.62 -21.52
C ILE A 1008 20.22 7.70 -22.21
N GLY A 1009 21.43 7.37 -22.66
CA GLY A 1009 22.24 8.24 -23.51
C GLY A 1009 22.22 7.78 -24.96
N ALA A 1010 22.21 8.70 -25.92
CA ALA A 1010 22.36 8.38 -27.34
C ALA A 1010 23.53 9.14 -27.97
N THR A 1011 24.29 8.45 -28.82
CA THR A 1011 25.39 9.03 -29.59
C THR A 1011 25.45 8.47 -31.00
N ASN A 1012 25.88 9.31 -31.94
CA ASN A 1012 26.27 8.88 -33.28
C ASN A 1012 27.77 8.62 -33.38
N ARG A 1013 28.56 9.08 -32.41
CA ARG A 1013 30.03 9.03 -32.41
C ARG A 1013 30.56 8.49 -31.08
N PRO A 1014 30.56 7.17 -30.90
CA PRO A 1014 31.01 6.58 -29.65
C PRO A 1014 32.54 6.63 -29.48
N ASP A 1015 33.29 6.90 -30.56
CA ASP A 1015 34.74 7.02 -30.59
C ASP A 1015 35.30 8.20 -29.79
N ILE A 1016 34.49 9.26 -29.59
CA ILE A 1016 34.90 10.48 -28.88
C ILE A 1016 34.31 10.63 -27.48
N ILE A 1017 33.51 9.67 -27.00
CA ILE A 1017 32.88 9.75 -25.68
C ILE A 1017 33.91 9.56 -24.57
N ASP A 1018 33.80 10.35 -23.50
CA ASP A 1018 34.58 10.16 -22.27
C ASP A 1018 34.32 8.76 -21.66
N PRO A 1019 35.35 7.90 -21.54
CA PRO A 1019 35.22 6.57 -20.94
C PRO A 1019 34.68 6.56 -19.50
N ALA A 1020 34.70 7.69 -18.79
CA ALA A 1020 34.12 7.83 -17.46
C ALA A 1020 32.60 7.60 -17.46
N LEU A 1021 31.89 7.90 -18.55
CA LEU A 1021 30.44 7.66 -18.65
C LEU A 1021 30.09 6.18 -18.80
N MET A 1022 30.98 5.39 -19.40
CA MET A 1022 30.77 3.96 -19.68
C MET A 1022 31.18 3.02 -18.52
N ARG A 1023 31.49 3.58 -17.34
CA ARG A 1023 31.89 2.79 -16.17
C ARG A 1023 30.68 2.08 -15.54
N PRO A 1024 30.87 0.87 -14.94
CA PRO A 1024 29.82 0.18 -14.20
C PRO A 1024 29.13 1.08 -13.17
N GLY A 1025 27.79 1.11 -13.15
CA GLY A 1025 26.99 1.98 -12.29
C GLY A 1025 26.60 3.34 -12.90
N ARG A 1026 26.97 3.62 -14.16
CA ARG A 1026 26.56 4.81 -14.95
C ARG A 1026 25.81 4.39 -16.21
N LEU A 1027 26.42 4.52 -17.40
CA LEU A 1027 25.91 3.95 -18.65
C LEU A 1027 26.63 2.62 -18.92
N ASP A 1028 26.27 1.60 -18.17
CA ASP A 1028 26.99 0.31 -18.13
C ASP A 1028 26.53 -0.68 -19.21
N GLN A 1029 25.32 -0.52 -19.71
CA GLN A 1029 24.78 -1.24 -20.87
C GLN A 1029 25.01 -0.47 -22.16
N LEU A 1030 25.72 -1.09 -23.11
CA LEU A 1030 26.11 -0.46 -24.37
C LEU A 1030 25.41 -1.19 -25.52
N ILE A 1031 24.33 -0.60 -26.03
CA ILE A 1031 23.48 -1.22 -27.03
C ILE A 1031 23.81 -0.63 -28.41
N TYR A 1032 24.26 -1.51 -29.31
CA TYR A 1032 24.55 -1.15 -30.70
C TYR A 1032 23.27 -1.21 -31.54
N ILE A 1033 22.95 -0.10 -32.22
CA ILE A 1033 21.80 -0.01 -33.12
C ILE A 1033 22.31 0.01 -34.57
N PRO A 1034 22.23 -1.12 -35.29
CA PRO A 1034 22.73 -1.23 -36.66
C PRO A 1034 21.78 -0.58 -37.68
N LEU A 1035 22.23 -0.50 -38.93
CA LEU A 1035 21.35 -0.26 -40.07
C LEU A 1035 20.35 -1.42 -40.24
N PRO A 1036 19.12 -1.15 -40.72
CA PRO A 1036 18.08 -2.16 -40.85
C PRO A 1036 18.40 -3.21 -41.92
N ASP A 1037 18.21 -4.48 -41.57
CA ASP A 1037 18.24 -5.61 -42.51
C ASP A 1037 16.98 -5.64 -43.40
N GLU A 1038 16.91 -6.56 -44.37
CA GLU A 1038 15.79 -6.60 -45.32
C GLU A 1038 14.42 -6.75 -44.62
N GLY A 1039 14.33 -7.62 -43.61
CA GLY A 1039 13.14 -7.78 -42.79
C GLY A 1039 12.76 -6.52 -42.02
N SER A 1040 13.75 -5.86 -41.38
CA SER A 1040 13.52 -4.60 -40.67
C SER A 1040 13.10 -3.48 -41.61
N ARG A 1041 13.68 -3.38 -42.83
CA ARG A 1041 13.28 -2.37 -43.82
C ARG A 1041 11.83 -2.53 -44.24
N ARG A 1042 11.37 -3.76 -44.50
CA ARG A 1042 9.95 -4.05 -44.77
C ARG A 1042 9.06 -3.57 -43.63
N SER A 1043 9.43 -3.87 -42.38
CA SER A 1043 8.68 -3.44 -41.19
C SER A 1043 8.68 -1.93 -41.02
N ILE A 1044 9.78 -1.24 -41.31
CA ILE A 1044 9.87 0.23 -41.27
C ILE A 1044 8.94 0.87 -42.31
N PHE A 1045 8.91 0.36 -43.54
CA PHE A 1045 7.96 0.81 -44.56
C PHE A 1045 6.51 0.66 -44.10
N LYS A 1046 6.17 -0.49 -43.49
CA LYS A 1046 4.84 -0.74 -42.94
C LYS A 1046 4.48 0.23 -41.81
N ALA A 1047 5.41 0.48 -40.88
CA ALA A 1047 5.20 1.40 -39.76
C ALA A 1047 5.02 2.86 -40.24
N ALA A 1048 5.90 3.33 -41.13
CA ALA A 1048 5.85 4.69 -41.68
C ALA A 1048 4.56 4.97 -42.48
N LEU A 1049 4.02 3.95 -43.16
CA LEU A 1049 2.82 4.07 -43.99
C LEU A 1049 1.53 3.68 -43.27
N ARG A 1050 1.57 3.26 -42.00
CA ARG A 1050 0.40 2.77 -41.24
C ARG A 1050 -0.78 3.76 -41.21
N LYS A 1051 -0.46 5.06 -41.13
CA LYS A 1051 -1.45 6.16 -41.08
C LYS A 1051 -1.74 6.77 -42.46
N SER A 1052 -1.15 6.23 -43.53
CA SER A 1052 -1.26 6.76 -44.90
C SER A 1052 -2.06 5.80 -45.78
N PRO A 1053 -2.95 6.30 -46.67
CA PRO A 1053 -3.68 5.45 -47.59
C PRO A 1053 -2.76 4.98 -48.73
N VAL A 1054 -2.43 3.69 -48.76
CA VAL A 1054 -1.53 3.10 -49.78
C VAL A 1054 -2.33 2.18 -50.70
N ALA A 1055 -2.06 2.24 -52.01
CA ALA A 1055 -2.71 1.38 -52.98
C ALA A 1055 -2.30 -0.10 -52.78
N PRO A 1056 -3.23 -1.07 -52.94
CA PRO A 1056 -2.96 -2.48 -52.68
C PRO A 1056 -1.93 -3.12 -53.64
N ASN A 1057 -1.61 -2.44 -54.75
CA ASN A 1057 -0.59 -2.87 -55.71
C ASN A 1057 0.83 -2.39 -55.35
N VAL A 1058 1.02 -1.69 -54.23
CA VAL A 1058 2.35 -1.28 -53.75
C VAL A 1058 3.00 -2.43 -52.98
N ASP A 1059 4.04 -3.02 -53.56
CA ASP A 1059 4.81 -4.11 -52.95
C ASP A 1059 5.93 -3.58 -52.05
N LEU A 1060 5.74 -3.71 -50.74
CA LEU A 1060 6.72 -3.31 -49.72
C LEU A 1060 7.96 -4.23 -49.69
N ASP A 1061 7.82 -5.49 -50.08
CA ASP A 1061 8.95 -6.43 -50.16
C ASP A 1061 9.91 -6.04 -51.29
N HIS A 1062 9.36 -5.59 -52.41
CA HIS A 1062 10.15 -5.07 -53.52
C HIS A 1062 10.94 -3.80 -53.14
N LEU A 1063 10.33 -2.89 -52.39
CA LEU A 1063 10.99 -1.67 -51.88
C LEU A 1063 12.08 -2.00 -50.86
N ALA A 1064 11.86 -2.99 -49.98
CA ALA A 1064 12.84 -3.42 -48.99
C ALA A 1064 14.13 -4.01 -49.62
N LYS A 1065 14.01 -4.73 -50.74
CA LYS A 1065 15.15 -5.29 -51.49
C LYS A 1065 16.05 -4.21 -52.09
N HIS A 1066 15.46 -3.13 -52.61
CA HIS A 1066 16.20 -2.07 -53.31
C HIS A 1066 16.75 -0.97 -52.38
N THR A 1067 16.45 -1.02 -51.09
CA THR A 1067 16.89 -0.04 -50.08
C THR A 1067 18.03 -0.55 -49.19
N GLN A 1068 18.89 -1.43 -49.71
CA GLN A 1068 20.05 -1.91 -48.95
C GLN A 1068 20.99 -0.74 -48.57
N GLY A 1069 21.34 -0.67 -47.28
CA GLY A 1069 22.22 0.37 -46.74
C GLY A 1069 21.56 1.73 -46.52
N TYR A 1070 20.22 1.79 -46.55
CA TYR A 1070 19.42 2.94 -46.13
C TYR A 1070 19.11 2.86 -44.63
N SER A 1071 19.10 4.01 -43.94
CA SER A 1071 18.66 4.11 -42.54
C SER A 1071 17.12 4.20 -42.45
N GLY A 1072 16.57 4.07 -41.24
CA GLY A 1072 15.14 4.27 -41.01
C GLY A 1072 14.67 5.68 -41.39
N ALA A 1073 15.52 6.69 -41.18
CA ALA A 1073 15.27 8.06 -41.60
C ALA A 1073 15.24 8.19 -43.14
N ASP A 1074 16.15 7.52 -43.85
CA ASP A 1074 16.14 7.55 -45.32
C ASP A 1074 14.88 6.89 -45.89
N ILE A 1075 14.43 5.78 -45.29
CA ILE A 1075 13.19 5.08 -45.68
C ILE A 1075 11.95 5.95 -45.39
N THR A 1076 11.95 6.64 -44.25
CA THR A 1076 10.88 7.59 -43.89
C THR A 1076 10.83 8.75 -44.88
N GLU A 1077 11.97 9.27 -45.30
CA GLU A 1077 12.06 10.32 -46.33
C GLU A 1077 11.50 9.85 -47.69
N ILE A 1078 11.76 8.60 -48.09
CA ILE A 1078 11.16 7.99 -49.30
C ILE A 1078 9.63 7.97 -49.21
N CYS A 1079 9.09 7.59 -48.05
CA CYS A 1079 7.64 7.55 -47.79
C CYS A 1079 7.04 8.96 -47.79
N GLN A 1080 7.64 9.91 -47.09
CA GLN A 1080 7.18 11.30 -47.04
C GLN A 1080 7.20 11.97 -48.42
N ARG A 1081 8.21 11.68 -49.25
CA ARG A 1081 8.25 12.17 -50.63
C ARG A 1081 7.14 11.57 -51.50
N ALA A 1082 6.87 10.26 -51.37
CA ALA A 1082 5.77 9.63 -52.08
C ALA A 1082 4.41 10.24 -51.68
N VAL A 1083 4.20 10.51 -50.38
CA VAL A 1083 3.02 11.23 -49.86
C VAL A 1083 2.94 12.65 -50.45
N LYS A 1084 4.05 13.40 -50.47
CA LYS A 1084 4.09 14.75 -51.06
C LYS A 1084 3.72 14.76 -52.55
N TYR A 1085 4.14 13.74 -53.31
CA TYR A 1085 3.73 13.60 -54.71
C TYR A 1085 2.23 13.31 -54.84
N ALA A 1086 1.68 12.43 -54.00
CA ALA A 1086 0.23 12.16 -53.99
C ALA A 1086 -0.59 13.40 -53.61
N ILE A 1087 -0.19 14.15 -52.57
CA ILE A 1087 -0.84 15.40 -52.17
C ILE A 1087 -0.78 16.43 -53.31
N ARG A 1088 0.38 16.55 -53.96
CA ARG A 1088 0.53 17.46 -55.11
C ARG A 1088 -0.40 17.08 -56.25
N GLU A 1089 -0.52 15.80 -56.60
CA GLU A 1089 -1.44 15.32 -57.64
C GLU A 1089 -2.91 15.58 -57.26
N SER A 1090 -3.29 15.31 -56.01
CA SER A 1090 -4.64 15.56 -55.48
C SER A 1090 -5.02 17.04 -55.58
N ILE A 1091 -4.15 17.95 -55.09
CA ILE A 1091 -4.36 19.40 -55.17
C ILE A 1091 -4.44 19.88 -56.63
N GLU A 1092 -3.57 19.38 -57.52
CA GLU A 1092 -3.60 19.74 -58.95
C GLU A 1092 -4.92 19.31 -59.62
N LYS A 1093 -5.48 18.14 -59.25
CA LYS A 1093 -6.78 17.67 -59.75
C LYS A 1093 -7.97 18.43 -59.16
N ASP A 1094 -7.92 18.81 -57.88
CA ASP A 1094 -8.96 19.64 -57.25
C ASP A 1094 -9.03 21.03 -57.86
N ILE A 1095 -7.88 21.65 -58.17
CA ILE A 1095 -7.83 22.92 -58.88
C ILE A 1095 -8.43 22.78 -60.29
N GLU A 1096 -8.12 21.71 -61.02
CA GLU A 1096 -8.70 21.44 -62.34
C GLU A 1096 -10.21 21.18 -62.27
N ARG A 1097 -10.69 20.45 -61.24
CA ARG A 1097 -12.12 20.20 -60.99
C ARG A 1097 -12.85 21.51 -60.68
N ASN A 1098 -12.28 22.36 -59.83
CA ASN A 1098 -12.84 23.68 -59.49
C ASN A 1098 -12.87 24.61 -60.70
N ARG A 1099 -11.83 24.58 -61.55
CA ARG A 1099 -11.82 25.33 -62.81
C ARG A 1099 -12.91 24.85 -63.77
N ARG A 1100 -13.10 23.53 -63.93
CA ARG A 1100 -14.18 22.96 -64.74
C ARG A 1100 -15.57 23.28 -64.20
N LYS A 1101 -15.77 23.28 -62.87
CA LYS A 1101 -17.01 23.72 -62.22
C LYS A 1101 -17.29 25.20 -62.44
N GLN A 1102 -16.26 26.06 -62.52
CA GLN A 1102 -16.42 27.47 -62.86
C GLN A 1102 -16.73 27.71 -64.35
N GLU A 1103 -16.21 26.88 -65.26
CA GLU A 1103 -16.43 27.01 -66.70
C GLU A 1103 -17.76 26.43 -67.19
N ASN A 1104 -18.38 25.48 -66.45
CA ASN A 1104 -19.66 24.86 -66.83
C ASN A 1104 -20.51 24.47 -65.59
N PRO A 1105 -21.44 25.34 -65.13
CA PRO A 1105 -22.19 25.14 -63.89
C PRO A 1105 -23.33 24.10 -63.95
N ASP A 1106 -23.71 23.59 -65.14
CA ASP A 1106 -24.82 22.63 -65.32
C ASP A 1106 -24.39 21.16 -65.36
N LEU A 1107 -23.11 20.85 -65.14
CA LEU A 1107 -22.65 19.46 -65.01
C LEU A 1107 -23.06 18.91 -63.64
N MET A 1108 -24.03 17.98 -63.63
CA MET A 1108 -24.44 17.23 -62.45
C MET A 1108 -23.24 16.59 -61.74
N ASP A 1109 -23.26 16.61 -60.40
CA ASP A 1109 -22.30 15.95 -59.51
C ASP A 1109 -22.36 14.41 -59.67
N GLU A 1110 -21.88 13.89 -60.80
CA GLU A 1110 -21.58 12.47 -60.95
C GLU A 1110 -20.17 12.21 -60.41
N ASP A 1111 -20.14 11.45 -59.32
CA ASP A 1111 -19.01 10.94 -58.54
C ASP A 1111 -18.27 11.94 -57.64
N ASP A 1112 -18.71 11.99 -56.37
CA ASP A 1112 -17.97 12.51 -55.21
C ASP A 1112 -16.82 11.58 -54.78
N THR A 1113 -16.14 10.96 -55.75
CA THR A 1113 -14.96 10.13 -55.49
C THR A 1113 -13.70 10.97 -55.55
N ASP A 1114 -12.91 10.91 -54.48
CA ASP A 1114 -11.56 11.48 -54.43
C ASP A 1114 -10.74 10.91 -55.61
N PRO A 1115 -10.23 11.75 -56.53
CA PRO A 1115 -9.52 11.30 -57.72
C PRO A 1115 -8.10 10.79 -57.45
N VAL A 1116 -7.58 10.95 -56.22
CA VAL A 1116 -6.31 10.35 -55.75
C VAL A 1116 -6.50 9.84 -54.32
N PRO A 1117 -7.28 8.75 -54.11
CA PRO A 1117 -7.64 8.30 -52.77
C PRO A 1117 -6.48 7.58 -52.05
N CYS A 1118 -5.42 7.24 -52.78
CA CYS A 1118 -4.30 6.46 -52.25
C CYS A 1118 -2.97 6.74 -52.97
N ILE A 1119 -1.86 6.46 -52.28
CA ILE A 1119 -0.50 6.57 -52.79
C ILE A 1119 -0.22 5.37 -53.71
N THR A 1120 0.18 5.66 -54.96
CA THR A 1120 0.40 4.65 -56.01
C THR A 1120 1.88 4.27 -56.15
N VAL A 1121 2.14 3.20 -56.92
CA VAL A 1121 3.50 2.74 -57.25
C VAL A 1121 4.33 3.84 -57.95
N ALA A 1122 3.71 4.64 -58.83
CA ALA A 1122 4.39 5.72 -59.54
C ALA A 1122 4.99 6.78 -58.59
N HIS A 1123 4.31 7.06 -57.46
CA HIS A 1123 4.82 7.98 -56.44
C HIS A 1123 6.07 7.46 -55.74
N PHE A 1124 6.14 6.15 -55.51
CA PHE A 1124 7.32 5.50 -54.92
C PHE A 1124 8.47 5.38 -55.92
N GLU A 1125 8.19 5.10 -57.20
CA GLU A 1125 9.23 5.10 -58.24
C GLU A 1125 9.88 6.48 -58.40
N GLU A 1126 9.06 7.54 -58.40
CA GLU A 1126 9.55 8.91 -58.48
C GLU A 1126 10.30 9.32 -57.21
N SER A 1127 9.88 8.87 -56.02
CA SER A 1127 10.62 9.16 -54.78
C SER A 1127 11.96 8.43 -54.73
N MET A 1128 12.03 7.19 -55.23
CA MET A 1128 13.23 6.36 -55.24
C MET A 1128 14.33 6.93 -56.16
N ARG A 1129 13.97 7.65 -57.24
CA ARG A 1129 14.94 8.33 -58.13
C ARG A 1129 15.79 9.37 -57.41
N PHE A 1130 15.24 10.01 -56.38
CA PHE A 1130 15.92 11.07 -55.62
C PHE A 1130 16.39 10.61 -54.24
N ALA A 1131 16.21 9.32 -53.92
CA ALA A 1131 16.61 8.75 -52.65
C ALA A 1131 18.15 8.74 -52.54
N ARG A 1132 18.68 9.13 -51.37
CA ARG A 1132 20.11 9.14 -51.08
C ARG A 1132 20.38 8.34 -49.83
N ARG A 1133 21.50 7.62 -49.80
CA ARG A 1133 22.00 6.94 -48.60
C ARG A 1133 22.71 7.94 -47.70
N SER A 1134 22.29 8.03 -46.43
CA SER A 1134 22.93 8.90 -45.44
C SER A 1134 24.21 8.31 -44.84
N VAL A 1135 24.38 6.98 -44.87
CA VAL A 1135 25.51 6.28 -44.26
C VAL A 1135 26.38 5.61 -45.31
N SER A 1136 27.68 5.95 -45.30
CA SER A 1136 28.66 5.40 -46.24
C SER A 1136 29.15 4.00 -45.79
N ASP A 1137 29.58 3.16 -46.74
CA ASP A 1137 30.11 1.83 -46.42
C ASP A 1137 31.39 1.89 -45.55
N ALA A 1138 32.14 3.01 -45.63
CA ALA A 1138 33.30 3.24 -44.77
C ALA A 1138 32.90 3.45 -43.31
N ASP A 1139 31.80 4.18 -43.06
CA ASP A 1139 31.30 4.42 -41.71
C ASP A 1139 30.66 3.17 -41.11
N ILE A 1140 29.97 2.36 -41.92
CA ILE A 1140 29.44 1.04 -41.49
C ILE A 1140 30.57 0.16 -40.92
N ARG A 1141 31.71 0.08 -41.63
CA ARG A 1141 32.87 -0.70 -41.17
C ARG A 1141 33.46 -0.14 -39.87
N LYS A 1142 33.48 1.19 -39.70
CA LYS A 1142 33.93 1.81 -38.43
C LYS A 1142 33.03 1.41 -37.27
N TYR A 1143 31.70 1.48 -37.43
CA TYR A 1143 30.77 1.07 -36.37
C TYR A 1143 30.88 -0.43 -36.04
N GLN A 1144 31.03 -1.30 -37.05
CA GLN A 1144 31.22 -2.74 -36.84
C GLN A 1144 32.53 -3.08 -36.15
N ALA A 1145 33.64 -2.46 -36.57
CA ALA A 1145 34.94 -2.64 -35.95
C ALA A 1145 34.95 -2.13 -34.50
N PHE A 1146 34.28 -1.00 -34.25
CA PHE A 1146 34.13 -0.44 -32.91
C PHE A 1146 33.29 -1.37 -32.01
N ALA A 1147 32.15 -1.88 -32.49
CA ALA A 1147 31.32 -2.84 -31.76
C ALA A 1147 32.09 -4.13 -31.39
N GLN A 1148 32.89 -4.67 -32.30
CA GLN A 1148 33.75 -5.84 -32.03
C GLN A 1148 34.83 -5.54 -30.98
N THR A 1149 35.49 -4.39 -31.08
CA THR A 1149 36.55 -3.98 -30.15
C THR A 1149 35.99 -3.79 -28.74
N LEU A 1150 34.78 -3.23 -28.64
CA LEU A 1150 34.10 -3.01 -27.37
C LEU A 1150 33.61 -4.32 -26.73
N GLN A 1151 33.11 -5.27 -27.52
CA GLN A 1151 32.80 -6.62 -27.04
C GLN A 1151 34.06 -7.39 -26.58
N GLN A 1152 35.18 -7.25 -27.30
CA GLN A 1152 36.46 -7.88 -26.92
C GLN A 1152 37.06 -7.28 -25.65
N SER A 1153 36.89 -5.98 -25.41
CA SER A 1153 37.35 -5.32 -24.17
C SER A 1153 36.68 -5.85 -22.89
N ARG A 1154 35.63 -6.68 -23.02
CA ARG A 1154 34.86 -7.30 -21.92
C ARG A 1154 35.03 -8.83 -21.78
N GLY A 1155 35.88 -9.50 -22.56
CA GLY A 1155 35.90 -10.98 -22.62
C GLY A 1155 37.19 -11.68 -22.17
N PHE A 1156 37.27 -12.08 -20.90
CA PHE A 1156 37.87 -13.37 -20.50
C PHE A 1156 36.68 -14.29 -20.16
N GLY A 1157 36.19 -15.07 -21.13
CA GLY A 1157 34.99 -15.86 -20.89
C GLY A 1157 34.39 -16.54 -22.11
N SER A 1158 35.21 -17.21 -22.94
CA SER A 1158 34.71 -18.15 -23.95
C SER A 1158 35.22 -19.59 -23.74
N GLU A 1159 35.92 -19.87 -22.63
CA GLU A 1159 36.50 -21.18 -22.32
C GLU A 1159 36.07 -21.74 -20.94
N PHE A 1160 34.93 -21.31 -20.38
CA PHE A 1160 34.44 -21.86 -19.12
C PHE A 1160 33.22 -22.75 -19.34
N ARG A 1161 33.40 -24.07 -19.16
CA ARG A 1161 32.35 -25.08 -19.01
C ARG A 1161 32.62 -25.86 -17.71
N PHE A 1162 31.56 -26.16 -16.95
CA PHE A 1162 31.66 -27.09 -15.83
C PHE A 1162 31.74 -28.54 -16.34
N PRO A 1163 32.50 -29.43 -15.68
CA PRO A 1163 32.52 -30.85 -16.03
C PRO A 1163 31.24 -31.53 -15.55
N ASP A 1164 30.64 -32.35 -16.43
CA ASP A 1164 29.45 -33.14 -16.11
C ASP A 1164 29.76 -34.16 -15.01
N SER A 1165 28.96 -34.14 -13.94
CA SER A 1165 29.01 -35.13 -12.86
C SER A 1165 27.86 -36.12 -13.00
N GLY A 1166 28.15 -37.25 -13.64
CA GLY A 1166 27.28 -38.42 -13.69
C GLY A 1166 28.08 -39.71 -13.82
N GLY A 1167 28.14 -40.52 -12.75
CA GLY A 1167 28.62 -41.90 -12.82
C GLY A 1167 29.35 -42.38 -11.58
N ALA A 1168 28.74 -43.36 -10.90
CA ALA A 1168 29.18 -43.97 -9.65
C ALA A 1168 30.57 -44.64 -9.70
N ALA A 1169 31.19 -44.74 -8.52
CA ALA A 1169 32.45 -45.42 -8.27
C ALA A 1169 32.35 -46.95 -8.42
N ALA A 1170 33.44 -47.56 -8.91
CA ALA A 1170 33.96 -48.85 -8.44
C ALA A 1170 35.51 -48.86 -8.59
N PRO A 1171 36.28 -49.46 -7.66
CA PRO A 1171 37.70 -49.14 -7.49
C PRO A 1171 38.66 -50.21 -8.04
N ALA A 1172 39.81 -49.78 -8.55
CA ALA A 1172 41.07 -50.54 -8.65
C ALA A 1172 42.21 -49.52 -8.82
N ALA A 1173 43.03 -49.29 -7.77
CA ALA A 1173 44.26 -50.00 -7.45
C ALA A 1173 45.50 -49.46 -8.21
N ASP A 1174 46.39 -48.92 -7.38
CA ASP A 1174 47.85 -48.79 -7.52
C ASP A 1174 48.48 -47.85 -8.55
N GLY A 1175 49.46 -47.09 -8.03
CA GLY A 1175 50.74 -46.95 -8.73
C GLY A 1175 51.22 -45.52 -8.95
N ALA A 1176 52.01 -45.05 -8.01
CA ALA A 1176 52.96 -43.93 -8.06
C ALA A 1176 53.49 -43.52 -9.46
N ALA A 1177 53.55 -42.18 -9.67
CA ALA A 1177 54.60 -41.31 -10.27
C ALA A 1177 55.67 -41.92 -11.22
N PRO A 1178 56.28 -41.16 -12.17
CA PRO A 1178 56.46 -39.70 -12.14
C PRO A 1178 56.44 -38.94 -13.50
N ALA A 1179 56.41 -37.61 -13.36
CA ALA A 1179 57.20 -36.58 -14.05
C ALA A 1179 57.43 -36.58 -15.58
N ALA A 1180 57.05 -35.42 -16.14
CA ALA A 1180 57.86 -34.53 -16.95
C ALA A 1180 57.92 -34.66 -18.49
N ALA A 1181 57.90 -33.46 -19.06
CA ALA A 1181 58.49 -33.02 -20.32
C ALA A 1181 57.67 -33.19 -21.61
N ALA A 1182 57.00 -32.09 -21.93
CA ALA A 1182 57.35 -31.20 -23.05
C ALA A 1182 57.29 -31.77 -24.48
N GLY A 1183 56.36 -31.16 -25.22
CA GLY A 1183 56.53 -30.84 -26.64
C GLY A 1183 56.19 -31.99 -27.58
N THR A 1184 55.73 -31.76 -28.79
CA THR A 1184 55.50 -30.54 -29.56
C THR A 1184 55.05 -31.07 -30.92
N PHE A 1185 54.09 -30.41 -31.57
CA PHE A 1185 53.80 -30.56 -33.01
C PHE A 1185 53.36 -31.96 -33.49
N ALA A 1186 52.55 -32.13 -34.51
CA ALA A 1186 51.63 -31.28 -35.24
C ALA A 1186 50.97 -32.21 -36.26
N SER A 1187 49.76 -31.81 -36.63
CA SER A 1187 49.23 -31.84 -38.00
C SER A 1187 48.90 -33.18 -38.66
N ALA A 1188 47.74 -33.08 -39.33
CA ALA A 1188 47.27 -33.83 -40.47
C ALA A 1188 46.71 -35.23 -40.12
N GLY A 1189 45.45 -35.52 -40.39
CA GLY A 1189 44.55 -34.92 -41.38
C GLY A 1189 43.92 -36.06 -42.17
N ALA A 1190 42.60 -36.16 -42.08
CA ALA A 1190 41.67 -36.84 -42.99
C ALA A 1190 40.30 -36.66 -42.31
N ALA A 1191 39.42 -35.77 -42.77
CA ALA A 1191 38.68 -35.80 -44.04
C ALA A 1191 37.68 -36.96 -44.08
N ASP A 1192 36.44 -36.55 -44.31
CA ASP A 1192 35.24 -37.30 -44.72
C ASP A 1192 34.49 -38.02 -43.59
N GLU A 1193 33.17 -37.95 -43.49
CA GLU A 1193 32.10 -37.29 -44.26
C GLU A 1193 30.81 -37.52 -43.42
N ASP A 1194 29.77 -36.74 -43.70
CA ASP A 1194 28.34 -37.05 -43.52
C ASP A 1194 27.77 -37.09 -42.08
N ASP A 1195 27.02 -36.05 -41.71
CA ASP A 1195 25.55 -35.94 -41.85
C ASP A 1195 24.82 -36.76 -40.77
N ASP A 1196 24.24 -36.07 -39.78
CA ASP A 1196 22.79 -35.90 -39.74
C ASP A 1196 22.31 -35.28 -38.40
N LEU A 1197 21.45 -34.28 -38.56
CA LEU A 1197 20.14 -34.13 -37.94
C LEU A 1197 19.99 -34.30 -36.40
N TYR A 1198 19.41 -33.23 -35.83
CA TYR A 1198 18.76 -33.05 -34.52
C TYR A 1198 19.56 -32.32 -33.41
N SER A 1199 18.95 -31.19 -33.00
CA SER A 1199 19.08 -30.39 -31.77
C SER A 1199 19.76 -29.04 -31.93
#